data_AF-I3EE86-F1
#
_entry.id   AF-I3EE86-F1
#
_cell.length_a   1.000
_cell.length_b   1.000
_cell.length_c   1.000
_cell.angle_alpha   90.00
_cell.angle_beta   90.00
_cell.angle_gamma   90.00
#
_symmetry.space_group_name_H-M   'P 1'
#
loop_
_entity.id
_entity.type
_entity.pdbx_description
1 polymer ?
#
loop_
_entity_poly.entity_id
_entity_poly.type
_entity_poly.pdbx_seq_one_letter_code
_entity_poly.pdbx_strand_id
1 'polypeptide(L)'
;MEEKYILFKRKQFRLSTIPTGRNIIALLLLIQAVYTQVELLETNRIHDMVLRNNDNVAINPNGEVSPLKLHLMHNCGYIQNLRKYLPWIIDAESSHTKANPPKRSIYSLYLLNGTHADSNKTKYLKEFNRQLVNMFPSEEGRLSIVSESYDSFTRFLQEYTDTQDVLYVLASLFLLSQNVKIPIEIVNDPDKGNSLVLKKKESKTPEFRVKLYMTILDKNGAPIYQQKTEDIVNFFKHVGYGSSLKVPKEFSRYYNIKDLSEGSFLCNPRFLIQSYIFEYIDDNYRYIEFVLAIYELLDEKMPMNKYYLSPLSDKTAVNAYFSMFMEGTDRSSIKVPEYIQAIANVEKACNDLYSQTPAVHKEVLSMHYPIPSSYIRRKDKNIVTEDNYIEHLLFDLFVCFTFNQYTNKPTTSHLPSPSSHLVEFFDKNQCKIQSEDSTLRGDWCKMVSGNLSAENVFYTEEKNKIEFGLLNMLYAIKGLAGTNKELEVAINCVDSIIKRKGIEESDQAEIKERLENVFKSLSLNKSIRVECEKLKLIKTFSDRVDIFTDENTFIVVSYREYSFHSYRMLEIEMPHFIFDFAVAPTTPSALSTVDFGAITTQLRNTPVPKAQQDVCIKWHIQQYLDIQTNRIAHVMEKEYTFTNKIALLLNSGYNAISVSLLLWENLDYMEYRAKIVELFLIHSSAGTLDITNPMVQFTSKLIDSAPLDDLRVRKIMLRGCLYNKNFGLYYPQIKYDVEKVLEPYKDSASAVSLIENLFSLGIPSLAIANSFASLAALLNSYKSNKEKYSIFGSEQVFRKIIKKLSESTEDSAAIKTVLNTIRSCTDATGDYCADNIFMGWLFCIGSLNENIPVLVFKALYDYIEYINLTENVKVLLRSGYIDFTAKRTVCLLLDNKSEIMKGAEDLSFKTGKYHKILRFTRSFCLTECP
;
A
#
# COMPACT_ATOMS: atom_id res chain seq x y z
N MET A 1 -30.63 -10.91 17.43
CA MET A 1 -29.56 -11.68 18.11
C MET A 1 -29.73 -13.19 17.95
N GLU A 2 -30.95 -13.73 18.03
CA GLU A 2 -31.25 -15.16 17.93
C GLU A 2 -30.95 -15.76 16.54
N GLU A 3 -31.19 -15.03 15.45
CA GLU A 3 -30.82 -15.47 14.09
C GLU A 3 -29.30 -15.57 13.88
N LYS A 4 -28.51 -14.71 14.53
CA LYS A 4 -27.03 -14.76 14.50
C LYS A 4 -26.50 -16.03 15.19
N TYR A 5 -27.19 -16.51 16.23
CA TYR A 5 -26.86 -17.75 16.94
C TYR A 5 -27.22 -19.01 16.12
N ILE A 6 -28.33 -18.97 15.38
CA ILE A 6 -28.80 -20.09 14.55
C ILE A 6 -27.91 -20.32 13.31
N LEU A 7 -27.38 -19.25 12.71
CA LEU A 7 -26.45 -19.36 11.57
C LEU A 7 -25.13 -20.04 11.97
N PHE A 8 -24.65 -19.78 13.20
CA PHE A 8 -23.43 -20.37 13.76
C PHE A 8 -23.57 -21.87 14.05
N LYS A 9 -24.79 -22.34 14.40
CA LYS A 9 -25.06 -23.74 14.75
C LYS A 9 -25.24 -24.67 13.54
N ARG A 10 -25.62 -24.14 12.37
CA ARG A 10 -25.86 -24.94 11.15
C ARG A 10 -24.60 -25.34 10.38
N LYS A 11 -23.45 -24.67 10.60
CA LYS A 11 -22.16 -25.08 10.00
C LYS A 11 -21.36 -25.90 11.01
N GLN A 12 -21.78 -27.15 11.25
CA GLN A 12 -20.94 -28.13 11.97
C GLN A 12 -19.70 -28.47 11.10
N PHE A 13 -18.61 -27.72 11.30
CA PHE A 13 -17.28 -28.20 10.92
C PHE A 13 -16.86 -29.27 11.93
N ARG A 14 -16.93 -30.55 11.53
CA ARG A 14 -16.32 -31.64 12.30
C ARG A 14 -14.80 -31.51 12.19
N LEU A 15 -14.20 -30.88 13.19
CA LEU A 15 -12.75 -30.87 13.41
C LEU A 15 -12.36 -32.11 14.20
N SER A 16 -12.15 -33.23 13.51
CA SER A 16 -11.41 -34.35 14.07
C SER A 16 -10.02 -34.38 13.43
N THR A 17 -9.00 -34.18 14.29
CA THR A 17 -7.57 -34.46 14.11
C THR A 17 -6.84 -33.73 12.98
N ILE A 18 -6.03 -32.68 13.32
CA ILE A 18 -4.78 -32.18 12.67
C ILE A 18 -4.24 -30.98 13.52
N PRO A 19 -2.92 -30.76 13.71
CA PRO A 19 -2.35 -30.03 14.86
C PRO A 19 -2.35 -28.48 14.78
N THR A 20 -2.37 -27.84 15.95
CA THR A 20 -3.09 -26.59 16.31
C THR A 20 -2.44 -25.22 16.02
N GLY A 21 -1.17 -25.09 15.60
CA GLY A 21 -0.55 -23.76 15.43
C GLY A 21 -1.06 -22.92 14.24
N ARG A 22 -1.56 -23.55 13.16
CA ARG A 22 -2.16 -22.86 12.00
C ARG A 22 -3.59 -22.37 12.27
N ASN A 23 -4.24 -22.85 13.33
CA ASN A 23 -5.69 -22.70 13.49
C ASN A 23 -6.11 -21.41 14.20
N ILE A 24 -5.27 -20.79 15.06
CA ILE A 24 -5.58 -19.48 15.67
C ILE A 24 -5.49 -18.37 14.63
N ILE A 25 -4.41 -18.38 13.84
CA ILE A 25 -4.26 -17.52 12.66
C ILE A 25 -5.46 -17.77 11.74
N ALA A 26 -5.75 -19.02 11.36
CA ALA A 26 -6.93 -19.34 10.55
C ALA A 26 -8.25 -18.88 11.21
N LEU A 27 -8.40 -18.91 12.54
CA LEU A 27 -9.57 -18.41 13.25
C LEU A 27 -9.67 -16.88 13.15
N LEU A 28 -8.57 -16.16 13.32
CA LEU A 28 -8.49 -14.70 13.21
C LEU A 28 -8.71 -14.22 11.78
N LEU A 29 -8.24 -14.97 10.80
CA LEU A 29 -8.48 -14.74 9.38
C LEU A 29 -9.87 -15.14 8.95
N LEU A 30 -10.43 -16.19 9.53
CA LEU A 30 -11.84 -16.52 9.40
C LEU A 30 -12.68 -15.43 10.04
N ILE A 31 -12.26 -14.84 11.16
CA ILE A 31 -12.95 -13.72 11.79
C ILE A 31 -12.85 -12.46 10.92
N GLN A 32 -11.67 -12.11 10.38
CA GLN A 32 -11.47 -10.95 9.51
C GLN A 32 -12.17 -11.12 8.16
N ALA A 33 -12.08 -12.30 7.54
CA ALA A 33 -12.86 -12.65 6.35
C ALA A 33 -14.36 -12.68 6.63
N VAL A 34 -14.79 -13.09 7.83
CA VAL A 34 -16.19 -12.99 8.27
C VAL A 34 -16.57 -11.53 8.48
N TYR A 35 -15.69 -10.64 8.96
CA TYR A 35 -16.00 -9.22 9.12
C TYR A 35 -16.09 -8.48 7.79
N THR A 36 -15.15 -8.65 6.85
CA THR A 36 -15.28 -8.03 5.51
C THR A 36 -16.46 -8.62 4.74
N GLN A 37 -16.74 -9.92 4.92
CA GLN A 37 -17.96 -10.53 4.40
C GLN A 37 -19.21 -10.00 5.07
N VAL A 38 -19.22 -9.76 6.39
CA VAL A 38 -20.38 -9.23 7.12
C VAL A 38 -20.64 -7.78 6.70
N GLU A 39 -19.62 -6.94 6.58
CA GLU A 39 -19.70 -5.55 6.11
C GLU A 39 -20.21 -5.46 4.65
N LEU A 40 -19.69 -6.32 3.76
CA LEU A 40 -20.15 -6.42 2.38
C LEU A 40 -21.54 -7.07 2.26
N LEU A 41 -21.89 -8.05 3.10
CA LEU A 41 -23.23 -8.65 3.16
C LEU A 41 -24.25 -7.70 3.77
N GLU A 42 -23.83 -6.80 4.66
CA GLU A 42 -24.64 -5.73 5.20
C GLU A 42 -24.99 -4.68 4.14
N THR A 43 -24.10 -4.46 3.16
CA THR A 43 -24.39 -3.66 1.96
C THR A 43 -25.58 -4.18 1.15
N ASN A 44 -25.83 -5.51 1.11
CA ASN A 44 -27.03 -6.06 0.46
C ASN A 44 -28.32 -5.52 1.10
N ARG A 45 -28.36 -5.40 2.43
CA ARG A 45 -29.55 -4.93 3.15
C ARG A 45 -29.92 -3.50 2.76
N ILE A 46 -28.92 -2.66 2.53
CA ILE A 46 -29.12 -1.27 2.11
C ILE A 46 -29.65 -1.21 0.66
N HIS A 47 -29.12 -2.04 -0.25
CA HIS A 47 -29.64 -2.14 -1.62
C HIS A 47 -31.04 -2.76 -1.73
N ASP A 48 -31.42 -3.60 -0.76
CA ASP A 48 -32.74 -4.21 -0.69
C ASP A 48 -33.82 -3.27 -0.12
N MET A 49 -33.42 -2.16 0.50
CA MET A 49 -34.34 -1.18 1.08
C MET A 49 -35.32 -0.60 0.04
N VAL A 50 -36.58 -0.47 0.44
CA VAL A 50 -37.63 0.25 -0.30
C VAL A 50 -37.97 1.53 0.46
N LEU A 51 -37.73 2.68 -0.17
CA LEU A 51 -37.91 4.01 0.45
C LEU A 51 -39.39 4.42 0.55
N ARG A 52 -40.24 3.92 -0.34
CA ARG A 52 -41.68 4.23 -0.38
C ARG A 52 -42.51 3.01 -0.78
N ASN A 53 -43.37 2.54 0.14
CA ASN A 53 -44.15 1.30 0.01
C ASN A 53 -45.09 1.24 -1.22
N ASN A 54 -45.50 2.38 -1.79
CA ASN A 54 -46.45 2.43 -2.91
C ASN A 54 -45.80 2.57 -4.30
N ASP A 55 -44.49 2.85 -4.37
CA ASP A 55 -43.78 3.25 -5.61
C ASP A 55 -42.50 2.43 -5.90
N ASN A 56 -42.11 1.49 -5.03
CA ASN A 56 -40.94 0.62 -5.21
C ASN A 56 -39.63 1.37 -5.54
N VAL A 57 -39.41 2.54 -4.94
CA VAL A 57 -38.16 3.30 -5.10
C VAL A 57 -37.03 2.63 -4.31
N ALA A 58 -35.93 2.33 -5.01
CA ALA A 58 -34.74 1.71 -4.45
C ALA A 58 -33.47 2.51 -4.79
N ILE A 59 -32.38 2.25 -4.07
CA ILE A 59 -31.07 2.84 -4.37
C ILE A 59 -30.57 2.33 -5.72
N ASN A 60 -30.09 3.23 -6.57
CA ASN A 60 -29.37 2.91 -7.79
C ASN A 60 -27.98 2.34 -7.42
N PRO A 61 -27.67 1.07 -7.76
CA PRO A 61 -26.36 0.48 -7.49
C PRO A 61 -25.21 1.10 -8.28
N ASN A 62 -25.48 1.67 -9.45
CA ASN A 62 -24.53 2.50 -10.20
C ASN A 62 -24.50 3.96 -9.71
N GLY A 63 -25.36 4.29 -8.75
CA GLY A 63 -25.58 5.64 -8.28
C GLY A 63 -24.61 6.11 -7.21
N GLU A 64 -24.71 7.39 -6.90
CA GLU A 64 -23.76 8.12 -6.07
C GLU A 64 -23.86 7.82 -4.56
N VAL A 65 -24.92 7.14 -4.13
CA VAL A 65 -25.14 6.71 -2.74
C VAL A 65 -25.00 5.19 -2.58
N SER A 66 -24.55 4.49 -3.63
CA SER A 66 -24.34 3.04 -3.64
C SER A 66 -23.25 2.63 -2.65
N PRO A 67 -23.57 1.92 -1.55
CA PRO A 67 -22.56 1.53 -0.58
C PRO A 67 -21.56 0.54 -1.18
N LEU A 68 -21.96 -0.30 -2.15
CA LEU A 68 -21.03 -1.19 -2.85
C LEU A 68 -19.96 -0.41 -3.61
N LYS A 69 -20.35 0.67 -4.29
CA LYS A 69 -19.40 1.54 -4.99
C LYS A 69 -18.44 2.21 -4.00
N LEU A 70 -18.95 2.71 -2.88
CA LEU A 70 -18.15 3.37 -1.85
C LEU A 70 -17.16 2.41 -1.17
N HIS A 71 -17.62 1.20 -0.82
CA HIS A 71 -16.78 0.10 -0.30
C HIS A 71 -15.62 -0.21 -1.23
N LEU A 72 -15.89 -0.36 -2.54
CA LEU A 72 -14.85 -0.61 -3.54
C LEU A 72 -13.83 0.54 -3.61
N MET A 73 -14.30 1.79 -3.61
CA MET A 73 -13.43 2.97 -3.69
C MET A 73 -12.55 3.12 -2.43
N HIS A 74 -13.13 2.84 -1.26
CA HIS A 74 -12.43 2.80 0.02
C HIS A 74 -11.34 1.71 0.01
N ASN A 75 -11.68 0.47 -0.35
CA ASN A 75 -10.74 -0.66 -0.40
C ASN A 75 -9.64 -0.51 -1.46
N CYS A 76 -9.87 0.30 -2.50
CA CYS A 76 -8.82 0.65 -3.47
C CYS A 76 -7.85 1.74 -2.94
N GLY A 77 -8.12 2.36 -1.79
CA GLY A 77 -7.23 3.34 -1.15
C GLY A 77 -7.22 4.72 -1.82
N TYR A 78 -8.28 5.09 -2.55
CA TYR A 78 -8.27 6.31 -3.36
C TYR A 78 -8.08 7.61 -2.57
N ILE A 79 -8.76 7.76 -1.43
CA ILE A 79 -8.60 8.95 -0.56
C ILE A 79 -7.21 9.01 0.06
N GLN A 80 -6.64 7.85 0.43
CA GLN A 80 -5.28 7.76 0.95
C GLN A 80 -4.26 8.21 -0.08
N ASN A 81 -4.36 7.70 -1.31
CA ASN A 81 -3.51 8.12 -2.42
C ASN A 81 -3.63 9.62 -2.69
N LEU A 82 -4.86 10.14 -2.72
CA LEU A 82 -5.14 11.55 -2.94
C LEU A 82 -4.55 12.45 -1.85
N ARG A 83 -4.85 12.18 -0.57
CA ARG A 83 -4.46 13.04 0.56
C ARG A 83 -2.97 12.99 0.88
N LYS A 84 -2.28 11.87 0.64
CA LYS A 84 -0.84 11.75 0.89
C LYS A 84 -0.02 12.28 -0.28
N TYR A 85 -0.36 11.90 -1.51
CA TYR A 85 0.55 12.01 -2.64
C TYR A 85 0.14 13.04 -3.69
N LEU A 86 -1.07 13.62 -3.63
CA LEU A 86 -1.39 14.72 -4.52
C LEU A 86 -0.46 15.91 -4.22
N PRO A 87 0.24 16.46 -5.24
CA PRO A 87 1.29 17.46 -5.01
C PRO A 87 0.77 18.82 -4.54
N TRP A 88 -0.46 19.19 -4.88
CA TRP A 88 -1.04 20.51 -4.60
C TRP A 88 -1.41 20.76 -3.12
N ILE A 89 -1.05 19.84 -2.22
CA ILE A 89 -1.38 19.89 -0.80
C ILE A 89 -0.38 20.79 -0.11
N ILE A 90 -0.90 21.87 0.47
CA ILE A 90 -0.18 22.75 1.38
C ILE A 90 -0.05 21.99 2.70
N ASP A 91 1.15 21.55 3.07
CA ASP A 91 1.41 21.11 4.44
C ASP A 91 1.44 22.33 5.37
N ALA A 92 0.25 22.82 5.71
CA ALA A 92 0.06 23.92 6.66
C ALA A 92 0.25 23.50 8.12
N GLU A 93 0.48 22.21 8.41
CA GLU A 93 0.47 21.69 9.78
C GLU A 93 1.84 21.69 10.48
N SER A 94 2.93 22.14 9.83
CA SER A 94 4.27 22.11 10.44
C SER A 94 4.71 23.39 11.17
N SER A 95 3.86 24.41 11.35
CA SER A 95 4.30 25.70 11.91
C SER A 95 4.27 25.82 13.44
N HIS A 96 3.80 24.83 14.19
CA HIS A 96 3.76 24.95 15.65
C HIS A 96 4.40 23.74 16.33
N THR A 97 5.48 24.03 17.08
CA THR A 97 6.10 23.18 18.11
C THR A 97 7.22 22.18 17.75
N LYS A 98 8.31 22.61 17.09
CA LYS A 98 9.67 22.12 17.44
C LYS A 98 10.71 23.24 17.22
N ALA A 99 11.58 23.48 18.21
CA ALA A 99 12.64 24.50 18.19
C ALA A 99 13.77 24.23 17.17
N ASN A 100 13.64 23.18 16.36
CA ASN A 100 14.44 22.94 15.16
C ASN A 100 13.52 22.29 14.12
N PRO A 101 13.01 23.03 13.12
CA PRO A 101 12.29 22.40 12.02
C PRO A 101 13.27 21.44 11.31
N PRO A 102 12.88 20.19 11.01
CA PRO A 102 13.63 19.43 10.02
C PRO A 102 13.67 20.29 8.76
N LYS A 103 14.89 20.50 8.22
CA LYS A 103 15.15 21.37 7.06
C LYS A 103 14.03 21.20 6.05
N ARG A 104 13.17 22.22 5.92
CA ARG A 104 12.13 22.29 4.87
C ARG A 104 12.78 21.85 3.57
N SER A 105 12.26 20.80 2.94
CA SER A 105 12.63 20.55 1.56
C SER A 105 12.08 21.74 0.77
N ILE A 106 12.98 22.39 0.03
CA ILE A 106 12.74 23.63 -0.71
C ILE A 106 11.55 23.50 -1.70
N TYR A 107 11.08 22.27 -1.96
CA TYR A 107 10.06 21.89 -2.93
C TYR A 107 8.63 22.32 -2.59
N SER A 108 8.25 22.41 -1.31
CA SER A 108 6.88 22.79 -0.91
C SER A 108 6.51 24.22 -1.31
N LEU A 109 7.49 25.12 -1.46
CA LEU A 109 7.27 26.52 -1.82
C LEU A 109 7.11 26.74 -3.34
N TYR A 110 7.68 25.87 -4.19
CA TYR A 110 7.75 26.10 -5.64
C TYR A 110 6.53 25.57 -6.42
N LEU A 111 5.75 24.65 -5.84
CA LEU A 111 4.55 24.09 -6.50
C LEU A 111 3.44 25.11 -6.79
N LEU A 112 3.49 26.28 -6.16
CA LEU A 112 2.55 27.38 -6.39
C LEU A 112 3.00 28.35 -7.49
N ASN A 113 4.29 28.34 -7.85
CA ASN A 113 4.91 29.31 -8.74
C ASN A 113 5.31 28.71 -10.10
N GLY A 114 5.11 27.41 -10.30
CA GLY A 114 5.27 26.72 -11.58
C GLY A 114 4.24 27.24 -12.59
N THR A 115 4.71 28.16 -13.41
CA THR A 115 4.01 28.84 -14.51
C THR A 115 3.29 27.86 -15.44
N HIS A 116 2.08 28.25 -15.87
CA HIS A 116 1.16 27.61 -16.83
C HIS A 116 0.02 26.75 -16.24
N ALA A 117 -0.97 27.40 -15.59
CA ALA A 117 -2.31 26.80 -15.46
C ALA A 117 -3.39 27.89 -15.31
N ASP A 118 -4.54 27.68 -15.95
CA ASP A 118 -5.79 28.44 -15.81
C ASP A 118 -6.02 28.88 -14.35
N SER A 119 -6.01 30.19 -14.11
CA SER A 119 -6.15 30.80 -12.78
C SER A 119 -7.35 30.26 -11.99
N ASN A 120 -8.42 29.87 -12.69
CA ASN A 120 -9.62 29.31 -12.07
C ASN A 120 -9.41 27.87 -11.58
N LYS A 121 -8.73 27.03 -12.38
CA LYS A 121 -8.39 25.64 -12.00
C LYS A 121 -7.48 25.62 -10.79
N THR A 122 -6.45 26.47 -10.78
CA THR A 122 -5.53 26.59 -9.64
C THR A 122 -6.26 27.09 -8.39
N LYS A 123 -7.15 28.07 -8.53
CA LYS A 123 -7.99 28.55 -7.41
C LYS A 123 -8.88 27.44 -6.85
N TYR A 124 -9.55 26.69 -7.72
CA TYR A 124 -10.39 25.56 -7.31
C TYR A 124 -9.60 24.49 -6.55
N LEU A 125 -8.47 24.04 -7.09
CA LEU A 125 -7.66 22.99 -6.46
C LEU A 125 -7.12 23.42 -5.09
N LYS A 126 -6.75 24.69 -4.90
CA LYS A 126 -6.35 25.22 -3.58
C LYS A 126 -7.47 25.09 -2.55
N GLU A 127 -8.67 25.54 -2.90
CA GLU A 127 -9.84 25.48 -2.00
C GLU A 127 -10.26 24.03 -1.74
N PHE A 128 -10.29 23.19 -2.78
CA PHE A 128 -10.56 21.76 -2.67
C PHE A 128 -9.56 21.08 -1.72
N ASN A 129 -8.26 21.33 -1.87
CA ASN A 129 -7.24 20.74 -1.01
C ASN A 129 -7.34 21.21 0.44
N ARG A 130 -7.69 22.48 0.68
CA ARG A 130 -7.94 22.96 2.05
C ARG A 130 -9.04 22.13 2.71
N GLN A 131 -10.12 21.85 1.99
CA GLN A 131 -11.20 21.01 2.53
C GLN A 131 -10.82 19.54 2.62
N LEU A 132 -10.04 19.00 1.67
CA LEU A 132 -9.49 17.65 1.77
C LEU A 132 -8.66 17.47 3.06
N VAL A 133 -7.85 18.48 3.45
CA VAL A 133 -7.10 18.48 4.72
C VAL A 133 -8.04 18.58 5.92
N ASN A 134 -9.03 19.48 5.89
CA ASN A 134 -9.97 19.68 7.00
C ASN A 134 -10.87 18.46 7.26
N MET A 135 -11.25 17.74 6.20
CA MET A 135 -12.12 16.55 6.26
C MET A 135 -11.32 15.26 6.47
N PHE A 136 -10.08 15.21 6.01
CA PHE A 136 -9.16 14.07 6.16
C PHE A 136 -7.81 14.55 6.72
N PRO A 137 -7.77 14.93 8.00
CA PRO A 137 -6.52 15.25 8.69
C PRO A 137 -5.52 14.09 8.63
N SER A 138 -4.23 14.43 8.62
CA SER A 138 -3.14 13.46 8.54
C SER A 138 -2.11 13.70 9.65
N GLU A 139 -2.58 13.74 10.89
CA GLU A 139 -1.76 13.98 12.08
C GLU A 139 -0.78 12.82 12.29
N GLU A 140 0.51 13.12 12.49
CA GLU A 140 1.59 12.12 12.62
C GLU A 140 1.70 11.13 11.44
N GLY A 141 1.29 11.53 10.24
CA GLY A 141 1.28 10.67 9.04
C GLY A 141 0.09 9.70 8.98
N ARG A 142 -0.91 9.88 9.87
CA ARG A 142 -2.09 9.03 9.99
C ARG A 142 -3.32 9.71 9.41
N LEU A 143 -3.78 9.25 8.25
CA LEU A 143 -5.05 9.70 7.68
C LEU A 143 -6.21 9.19 8.52
N SER A 144 -7.01 10.11 9.01
CA SER A 144 -8.28 9.83 9.68
C SER A 144 -9.25 10.96 9.37
N ILE A 145 -10.54 10.73 9.61
CA ILE A 145 -11.50 11.83 9.74
C ILE A 145 -11.46 12.46 11.14
N VAL A 146 -10.94 11.73 12.13
CA VAL A 146 -10.77 12.21 13.52
C VAL A 146 -9.47 13.00 13.62
N SER A 147 -9.51 14.10 14.36
CA SER A 147 -8.34 14.97 14.59
C SER A 147 -8.29 15.41 16.04
N GLU A 148 -7.07 15.63 16.53
CA GLU A 148 -6.82 16.24 17.85
C GLU A 148 -7.28 17.70 17.93
N SER A 149 -7.49 18.33 16.77
CA SER A 149 -8.01 19.70 16.66
C SER A 149 -9.42 19.81 17.24
N TYR A 150 -9.58 20.75 18.18
CA TYR A 150 -10.85 21.04 18.84
C TYR A 150 -11.92 21.65 17.91
N ASP A 151 -11.53 22.18 16.75
CA ASP A 151 -12.42 22.71 15.72
C ASP A 151 -12.62 21.74 14.54
N SER A 152 -12.28 20.45 14.71
CA SER A 152 -12.41 19.45 13.65
C SER A 152 -13.86 19.15 13.30
N PHE A 153 -14.11 18.87 12.02
CA PHE A 153 -15.47 18.62 11.51
C PHE A 153 -16.09 17.38 12.17
N THR A 154 -15.34 16.30 12.33
CA THR A 154 -15.83 15.08 13.00
C THR A 154 -16.25 15.35 14.44
N ARG A 155 -15.48 16.13 15.20
CA ARG A 155 -15.85 16.51 16.57
C ARG A 155 -17.13 17.32 16.60
N PHE A 156 -17.29 18.28 15.68
CA PHE A 156 -18.54 19.04 15.55
C PHE A 156 -19.73 18.13 15.31
N LEU A 157 -19.62 17.14 14.42
CA LEU A 157 -20.71 16.20 14.17
C LEU A 157 -20.97 15.30 15.40
N GLN A 158 -19.90 14.88 16.10
CA GLN A 158 -19.98 14.03 17.29
C GLN A 158 -20.74 14.67 18.45
N GLU A 159 -20.60 15.98 18.65
CA GLU A 159 -21.36 16.74 19.66
C GLU A 159 -22.88 16.63 19.46
N TYR A 160 -23.32 16.36 18.24
CA TYR A 160 -24.73 16.29 17.85
C TYR A 160 -25.16 14.89 17.38
N THR A 161 -24.34 13.84 17.56
CA THR A 161 -24.58 12.49 17.00
C THR A 161 -25.90 11.84 17.41
N ASP A 162 -26.40 12.18 18.60
CA ASP A 162 -27.68 11.70 19.14
C ASP A 162 -28.91 12.30 18.43
N THR A 163 -28.71 13.26 17.54
CA THR A 163 -29.76 13.91 16.76
C THR A 163 -29.74 13.46 15.30
N GLN A 164 -30.91 13.43 14.65
CA GLN A 164 -31.01 13.20 13.21
C GLN A 164 -30.44 14.39 12.39
N ASP A 165 -30.26 15.54 13.04
CA ASP A 165 -29.78 16.79 12.43
C ASP A 165 -28.42 16.61 11.73
N VAL A 166 -27.52 15.81 12.31
CA VAL A 166 -26.21 15.50 11.71
C VAL A 166 -26.37 14.85 10.33
N LEU A 167 -27.33 13.94 10.18
CA LEU A 167 -27.60 13.28 8.90
C LEU A 167 -28.15 14.26 7.87
N TYR A 168 -29.00 15.21 8.28
CA TYR A 168 -29.47 16.29 7.39
C TYR A 168 -28.37 17.26 6.99
N VAL A 169 -27.39 17.55 7.86
CA VAL A 169 -26.20 18.34 7.51
C VAL A 169 -25.39 17.61 6.43
N LEU A 170 -25.07 16.32 6.65
CA LEU A 170 -24.32 15.51 5.68
C LEU A 170 -25.09 15.39 4.34
N ALA A 171 -26.40 15.14 4.38
CA ALA A 171 -27.25 15.08 3.20
C ALA A 171 -27.27 16.43 2.44
N SER A 172 -27.29 17.54 3.16
CA SER A 172 -27.24 18.89 2.58
C SER A 172 -25.93 19.15 1.84
N LEU A 173 -24.78 18.82 2.45
CA LEU A 173 -23.46 18.96 1.82
C LEU A 173 -23.33 18.06 0.59
N PHE A 174 -23.82 16.82 0.69
CA PHE A 174 -23.86 15.89 -0.43
C PHE A 174 -24.71 16.45 -1.60
N LEU A 175 -25.92 16.95 -1.34
CA LEU A 175 -26.79 17.53 -2.36
C LEU A 175 -26.22 18.82 -2.98
N LEU A 176 -25.54 19.66 -2.19
CA LEU A 176 -24.80 20.82 -2.72
C LEU A 176 -23.71 20.40 -3.72
N SER A 177 -22.99 19.31 -3.45
CA SER A 177 -21.98 18.75 -4.38
C SER A 177 -22.60 18.24 -5.71
N GLN A 178 -23.90 17.98 -5.70
CA GLN A 178 -24.69 17.59 -6.88
C GLN A 178 -25.29 18.79 -7.62
N ASN A 179 -24.94 20.02 -7.23
CA ASN A 179 -25.51 21.28 -7.70
C ASN A 179 -26.99 21.48 -7.36
N VAL A 180 -27.51 20.78 -6.33
CA VAL A 180 -28.88 21.00 -5.84
C VAL A 180 -28.89 22.18 -4.86
N LYS A 181 -29.83 23.11 -5.02
CA LYS A 181 -29.92 24.29 -4.16
C LYS A 181 -30.55 23.97 -2.80
N ILE A 182 -29.72 23.84 -1.77
CA ILE A 182 -30.13 23.58 -0.37
C ILE A 182 -30.00 24.84 0.50
N PRO A 183 -30.99 25.21 1.33
CA PRO A 183 -30.97 26.42 2.16
C PRO A 183 -30.24 26.18 3.50
N ILE A 184 -28.97 25.75 3.42
CA ILE A 184 -28.08 25.61 4.57
C ILE A 184 -27.14 26.82 4.68
N GLU A 185 -27.03 27.41 5.87
CA GLU A 185 -26.20 28.59 6.10
C GLU A 185 -25.79 28.75 7.56
N ILE A 186 -24.77 29.58 7.78
CA ILE A 186 -24.36 30.01 9.11
C ILE A 186 -25.00 31.37 9.36
N VAL A 187 -25.80 31.46 10.42
CA VAL A 187 -26.47 32.68 10.85
C VAL A 187 -25.87 33.17 12.15
N ASN A 188 -25.66 34.48 12.26
CA ASN A 188 -25.27 35.11 13.50
C ASN A 188 -26.53 35.46 14.30
N ASP A 189 -26.60 34.97 15.54
CA ASP A 189 -27.62 35.33 16.50
C ASP A 189 -27.05 36.32 17.53
N PRO A 190 -27.62 37.53 17.62
CA PRO A 190 -27.52 38.51 18.69
C PRO A 190 -26.86 38.05 19.99
N ASP A 191 -27.58 37.10 20.55
CA ASP A 191 -27.53 36.71 21.96
C ASP A 191 -26.90 35.32 22.14
N LYS A 192 -26.87 34.51 21.07
CA LYS A 192 -26.48 33.09 21.13
C LYS A 192 -25.30 32.71 20.22
N GLY A 193 -24.74 33.67 19.48
CA GLY A 193 -23.60 33.46 18.59
C GLY A 193 -23.96 32.77 17.27
N ASN A 194 -22.95 32.36 16.52
CA ASN A 194 -23.13 31.75 15.21
C ASN A 194 -23.75 30.35 15.31
N SER A 195 -24.72 30.04 14.45
CA SER A 195 -25.37 28.73 14.35
C SER A 195 -25.43 28.26 12.90
N LEU A 196 -25.18 26.97 12.66
CA LEU A 196 -25.46 26.30 11.39
C LEU A 196 -26.94 25.95 11.33
N VAL A 197 -27.64 26.47 10.32
CA VAL A 197 -29.08 26.27 10.17
C VAL A 197 -29.46 25.71 8.81
N LEU A 198 -30.43 24.80 8.80
CA LEU A 198 -31.14 24.33 7.61
C LEU A 198 -32.59 24.79 7.70
N LYS A 199 -33.04 25.62 6.76
CA LYS A 199 -34.42 26.16 6.75
C LYS A 199 -35.40 25.18 6.11
N LYS A 200 -36.59 25.01 6.70
CA LYS A 200 -37.73 24.36 6.01
C LYS A 200 -38.28 25.29 4.91
N LYS A 201 -38.86 24.73 3.84
CA LYS A 201 -39.53 25.52 2.81
C LYS A 201 -40.92 25.97 3.31
N GLU A 202 -41.25 27.25 3.08
CA GLU A 202 -42.59 27.86 3.28
C GLU A 202 -43.16 27.92 4.71
N SER A 203 -42.53 28.68 5.60
CA SER A 203 -43.29 29.32 6.69
C SER A 203 -42.94 30.81 6.80
N LYS A 204 -43.95 31.64 7.08
CA LYS A 204 -43.78 33.09 7.35
C LYS A 204 -42.94 33.35 8.62
N THR A 205 -42.68 32.30 9.39
CA THR A 205 -41.85 32.23 10.58
C THR A 205 -40.58 31.45 10.28
N PRO A 206 -39.39 31.82 10.80
CA PRO A 206 -38.16 31.08 10.55
C PRO A 206 -38.17 29.73 11.30
N GLU A 207 -38.80 28.71 10.70
CA GLU A 207 -38.76 27.34 11.22
C GLU A 207 -37.54 26.61 10.63
N PHE A 208 -36.65 26.17 11.51
CA PHE A 208 -35.43 25.46 11.15
C PHE A 208 -35.66 23.95 11.24
N ARG A 209 -35.25 23.22 10.19
CA ARG A 209 -35.15 21.75 10.21
C ARG A 209 -33.94 21.32 11.06
N VAL A 210 -32.85 22.09 11.00
CA VAL A 210 -31.63 21.90 11.79
C VAL A 210 -31.19 23.25 12.34
N LYS A 211 -30.79 23.31 13.61
CA LYS A 211 -30.11 24.45 14.22
C LYS A 211 -29.04 23.97 15.20
N LEU A 212 -27.77 24.01 14.79
CA LEU A 212 -26.60 23.58 15.57
C LEU A 212 -25.74 24.79 15.92
N TYR A 213 -25.22 24.84 17.15
CA TYR A 213 -24.37 25.96 17.58
C TYR A 213 -22.92 25.77 17.10
N MET A 214 -22.30 26.82 16.57
CA MET A 214 -20.94 26.75 16.03
C MET A 214 -19.84 26.91 17.09
N THR A 215 -20.22 27.06 18.37
CA THR A 215 -19.28 27.16 19.48
C THR A 215 -19.50 25.99 20.43
N ILE A 216 -18.49 25.13 20.56
CA ILE A 216 -18.51 23.92 21.37
C ILE A 216 -17.46 24.06 22.47
N LEU A 217 -17.72 23.51 23.65
CA LEU A 217 -16.76 23.54 24.74
C LEU A 217 -15.63 22.53 24.53
N ASP A 218 -14.41 22.94 24.86
CA ASP A 218 -13.24 22.08 24.91
C ASP A 218 -13.25 21.20 26.19
N LYS A 219 -12.24 20.33 26.35
CA LYS A 219 -12.13 19.46 27.52
C LYS A 219 -11.95 20.23 28.85
N ASN A 220 -11.55 21.49 28.78
CA ASN A 220 -11.33 22.40 29.91
C ASN A 220 -12.50 23.39 30.11
N GLY A 221 -13.57 23.28 29.32
CA GLY A 221 -14.73 24.18 29.35
C GLY A 221 -14.55 25.51 28.61
N ALA A 222 -13.49 25.66 27.79
CA ALA A 222 -13.29 26.85 26.96
C ALA A 222 -14.13 26.77 25.68
N PRO A 223 -14.84 27.84 25.29
CA PRO A 223 -15.62 27.86 24.05
C PRO A 223 -14.70 27.92 22.82
N ILE A 224 -14.92 27.00 21.87
CA ILE A 224 -14.15 26.89 20.62
C ILE A 224 -15.07 27.01 19.43
N TYR A 225 -14.81 28.01 18.60
CA TYR A 225 -15.51 28.23 17.34
C TYR A 225 -15.08 27.19 16.29
N GLN A 226 -16.06 26.60 15.62
CA GLN A 226 -15.87 25.49 14.68
C GLN A 226 -15.56 26.02 13.27
N GLN A 227 -14.39 26.67 13.12
CA GLN A 227 -13.98 27.33 11.88
C GLN A 227 -13.87 26.36 10.69
N LYS A 228 -13.30 25.16 10.88
CA LYS A 228 -13.18 24.17 9.79
C LYS A 228 -14.56 23.72 9.28
N THR A 229 -15.53 23.55 10.17
CA THR A 229 -16.93 23.27 9.79
C THR A 229 -17.50 24.39 8.94
N GLU A 230 -17.27 25.66 9.31
CA GLU A 230 -17.70 26.81 8.51
C GLU A 230 -17.06 26.81 7.11
N ASP A 231 -15.74 26.59 7.04
CA ASP A 231 -15.00 26.53 5.79
C ASP A 231 -15.53 25.43 4.86
N ILE A 232 -15.84 24.24 5.41
CA ILE A 232 -16.39 23.11 4.66
C ILE A 232 -17.77 23.45 4.12
N VAL A 233 -18.68 23.95 4.96
CA VAL A 233 -20.05 24.33 4.55
C VAL A 233 -20.00 25.40 3.47
N ASN A 234 -19.17 26.42 3.65
CA ASN A 234 -19.00 27.50 2.68
C ASN A 234 -18.40 27.00 1.37
N PHE A 235 -17.42 26.09 1.40
CA PHE A 235 -16.88 25.47 0.19
C PHE A 235 -17.96 24.75 -0.62
N PHE A 236 -18.76 23.87 0.00
CA PHE A 236 -19.82 23.15 -0.70
C PHE A 236 -20.91 24.08 -1.27
N LYS A 237 -21.20 25.19 -0.57
CA LYS A 237 -22.06 26.25 -1.11
C LYS A 237 -21.45 26.95 -2.32
N HIS A 238 -20.14 27.25 -2.28
CA HIS A 238 -19.44 27.97 -3.33
C HIS A 238 -19.19 27.16 -4.60
N VAL A 239 -19.10 25.83 -4.51
CA VAL A 239 -18.96 24.93 -5.68
C VAL A 239 -20.30 24.49 -6.28
N GLY A 240 -21.40 24.65 -5.52
CA GLY A 240 -22.75 24.25 -5.92
C GLY A 240 -23.45 25.22 -6.89
N TYR A 241 -24.79 25.21 -6.88
CA TYR A 241 -25.62 26.00 -7.80
C TYR A 241 -25.37 27.51 -7.69
N GLY A 242 -25.08 28.18 -8.81
CA GLY A 242 -24.77 29.62 -8.82
C GLY A 242 -23.36 29.97 -8.33
N SER A 243 -22.44 28.99 -8.37
CA SER A 243 -21.09 29.03 -7.79
C SER A 243 -20.24 30.25 -8.15
N SER A 244 -19.61 30.82 -7.13
CA SER A 244 -18.47 31.76 -7.27
C SER A 244 -17.15 31.02 -7.56
N LEU A 245 -17.10 29.70 -7.31
CA LEU A 245 -15.95 28.83 -7.58
C LEU A 245 -16.34 27.71 -8.55
N LYS A 246 -16.11 27.92 -9.84
CA LYS A 246 -16.42 26.91 -10.88
C LYS A 246 -15.52 25.68 -10.76
N VAL A 247 -16.14 24.51 -10.61
CA VAL A 247 -15.46 23.22 -10.77
C VAL A 247 -15.00 23.06 -12.22
N PRO A 248 -13.72 22.80 -12.49
CA PRO A 248 -13.22 22.52 -13.83
C PRO A 248 -13.97 21.37 -14.51
N LYS A 249 -14.28 21.53 -15.81
CA LYS A 249 -15.10 20.56 -16.57
C LYS A 249 -14.53 19.13 -16.53
N GLU A 250 -13.20 18.99 -16.54
CA GLU A 250 -12.49 17.71 -16.44
C GLU A 250 -12.78 16.95 -15.14
N PHE A 251 -12.98 17.65 -14.01
CA PHE A 251 -13.33 17.03 -12.73
C PHE A 251 -14.85 16.78 -12.61
N SER A 252 -15.67 17.48 -13.41
CA SER A 252 -17.12 17.33 -13.45
C SER A 252 -17.63 16.26 -14.43
N ARG A 253 -16.77 15.73 -15.31
CA ARG A 253 -17.13 14.67 -16.27
C ARG A 253 -17.31 13.35 -15.53
N TYR A 254 -18.52 12.81 -15.55
CA TYR A 254 -18.86 11.59 -14.83
C TYR A 254 -19.87 10.74 -15.63
N TYR A 255 -19.57 10.27 -16.85
CA TYR A 255 -20.53 9.40 -17.56
C TYR A 255 -19.93 8.36 -18.53
N ASN A 256 -18.60 8.17 -18.58
CA ASN A 256 -18.02 7.10 -19.40
C ASN A 256 -16.75 6.48 -18.77
N ILE A 257 -16.41 5.26 -19.20
CA ILE A 257 -15.24 4.48 -18.71
C ILE A 257 -13.93 5.25 -18.90
N LYS A 258 -13.84 6.03 -19.99
CA LYS A 258 -12.62 6.77 -20.33
C LYS A 258 -12.33 7.84 -19.27
N ASP A 259 -13.35 8.61 -18.86
CA ASP A 259 -13.23 9.62 -17.82
C ASP A 259 -12.87 9.00 -16.45
N LEU A 260 -13.40 7.81 -16.13
CA LEU A 260 -13.03 7.08 -14.90
C LEU A 260 -11.55 6.67 -14.91
N SER A 261 -11.05 6.19 -16.06
CA SER A 261 -9.66 5.76 -16.20
C SER A 261 -8.63 6.89 -16.07
N GLU A 262 -9.04 8.15 -16.24
CA GLU A 262 -8.19 9.33 -16.07
C GLU A 262 -8.02 9.73 -14.60
N GLY A 263 -8.91 9.26 -13.70
CA GLY A 263 -8.87 9.56 -12.26
C GLY A 263 -9.32 10.97 -11.86
N SER A 264 -9.66 11.82 -12.82
CA SER A 264 -10.08 13.22 -12.60
C SER A 264 -11.24 13.38 -11.60
N PHE A 265 -12.10 12.36 -11.45
CA PHE A 265 -13.18 12.35 -10.48
C PHE A 265 -12.69 12.43 -9.01
N LEU A 266 -11.44 12.04 -8.72
CA LEU A 266 -10.87 12.15 -7.37
C LEU A 266 -10.79 13.61 -6.89
N CYS A 267 -10.72 14.57 -7.82
CA CYS A 267 -10.72 16.00 -7.51
C CYS A 267 -12.13 16.63 -7.55
N ASN A 268 -13.19 15.82 -7.52
CA ASN A 268 -14.59 16.27 -7.53
C ASN A 268 -15.12 16.43 -6.08
N PRO A 269 -15.89 17.50 -5.75
CA PRO A 269 -16.44 17.67 -4.41
C PRO A 269 -17.37 16.52 -3.98
N ARG A 270 -18.04 15.85 -4.93
CA ARG A 270 -18.89 14.68 -4.67
C ARG A 270 -18.10 13.52 -4.08
N PHE A 271 -16.95 13.21 -4.68
CA PHE A 271 -16.08 12.15 -4.18
C PHE A 271 -15.60 12.46 -2.76
N LEU A 272 -15.19 13.71 -2.51
CA LEU A 272 -14.73 14.15 -1.18
C LEU A 272 -15.78 13.92 -0.09
N ILE A 273 -17.02 14.39 -0.29
CA ILE A 273 -18.09 14.24 0.70
C ILE A 273 -18.58 12.80 0.82
N GLN A 274 -18.65 12.06 -0.30
CA GLN A 274 -19.02 10.64 -0.30
C GLN A 274 -18.07 9.80 0.54
N SER A 275 -16.77 9.96 0.33
CA SER A 275 -15.78 9.24 1.10
C SER A 275 -15.83 9.60 2.58
N TYR A 276 -16.04 10.88 2.92
CA TYR A 276 -16.13 11.28 4.32
C TYR A 276 -17.36 10.69 5.01
N ILE A 277 -18.50 10.66 4.32
CA ILE A 277 -19.74 10.06 4.85
C ILE A 277 -19.57 8.55 5.06
N PHE A 278 -18.92 7.86 4.12
CA PHE A 278 -18.65 6.43 4.25
C PHE A 278 -17.73 6.11 5.44
N GLU A 279 -16.73 6.95 5.72
CA GLU A 279 -15.85 6.80 6.89
C GLU A 279 -16.54 7.19 8.21
N TYR A 280 -17.47 8.16 8.17
CA TYR A 280 -18.15 8.68 9.36
C TYR A 280 -19.33 7.80 9.81
N ILE A 281 -20.09 7.25 8.87
CA ILE A 281 -21.27 6.43 9.16
C ILE A 281 -20.87 4.95 9.11
N ASP A 282 -20.65 4.37 10.28
CA ASP A 282 -20.20 2.99 10.48
C ASP A 282 -21.34 1.99 10.76
N ASP A 283 -22.60 2.44 10.66
CA ASP A 283 -23.79 1.62 10.92
C ASP A 283 -24.80 1.67 9.78
N ASN A 284 -25.35 0.50 9.42
CA ASN A 284 -26.29 0.36 8.31
C ASN A 284 -27.61 1.09 8.54
N TYR A 285 -28.10 1.14 9.78
CA TYR A 285 -29.35 1.83 10.09
C TYR A 285 -29.17 3.35 9.96
N ARG A 286 -28.07 3.89 10.49
CA ARG A 286 -27.71 5.30 10.29
C ARG A 286 -27.47 5.65 8.82
N TYR A 287 -26.88 4.75 8.04
CA TYR A 287 -26.71 4.95 6.60
C TYR A 287 -28.06 4.98 5.87
N ILE A 288 -29.00 4.10 6.26
CA ILE A 288 -30.38 4.13 5.78
C ILE A 288 -31.06 5.46 6.11
N GLU A 289 -30.95 5.94 7.36
CA GLU A 289 -31.49 7.24 7.77
C GLU A 289 -30.87 8.41 7.00
N PHE A 290 -29.59 8.33 6.68
CA PHE A 290 -28.91 9.30 5.82
C PHE A 290 -29.49 9.31 4.40
N VAL A 291 -29.71 8.14 3.80
CA VAL A 291 -30.33 8.03 2.47
C VAL A 291 -31.77 8.56 2.50
N LEU A 292 -32.52 8.28 3.57
CA LEU A 292 -33.86 8.83 3.78
C LEU A 292 -33.84 10.38 3.88
N ALA A 293 -32.87 10.94 4.61
CA ALA A 293 -32.70 12.39 4.70
C ALA A 293 -32.44 13.02 3.32
N ILE A 294 -31.64 12.38 2.45
CA ILE A 294 -31.46 12.81 1.06
C ILE A 294 -32.79 12.78 0.30
N TYR A 295 -33.52 11.67 0.39
CA TYR A 295 -34.79 11.49 -0.31
C TYR A 295 -35.80 12.58 0.07
N GLU A 296 -35.96 12.87 1.36
CA GLU A 296 -36.86 13.91 1.85
C GLU A 296 -36.47 15.32 1.36
N LEU A 297 -35.18 15.67 1.43
CA LEU A 297 -34.70 16.98 0.96
C LEU A 297 -34.90 17.16 -0.55
N LEU A 298 -34.81 16.08 -1.32
CA LEU A 298 -35.11 16.09 -2.75
C LEU A 298 -36.62 16.19 -3.01
N ASP A 299 -37.45 15.41 -2.32
CA ASP A 299 -38.91 15.44 -2.48
C ASP A 299 -39.50 16.85 -2.21
N GLU A 300 -38.97 17.59 -1.23
CA GLU A 300 -39.34 19.01 -1.00
C GLU A 300 -39.09 19.94 -2.21
N LYS A 301 -38.11 19.60 -3.05
CA LYS A 301 -37.68 20.41 -4.20
C LYS A 301 -38.33 19.97 -5.51
N MET A 302 -38.78 18.72 -5.55
CA MET A 302 -39.42 18.09 -6.71
C MET A 302 -40.52 17.15 -6.19
N PRO A 303 -41.62 17.69 -5.63
CA PRO A 303 -42.67 16.86 -5.06
C PRO A 303 -43.22 15.92 -6.14
N MET A 304 -42.95 14.63 -5.96
CA MET A 304 -43.24 13.63 -6.98
C MET A 304 -44.74 13.35 -7.02
N ASN A 305 -45.42 13.81 -8.08
CA ASN A 305 -46.73 13.28 -8.45
C ASN A 305 -46.55 12.18 -9.49
N LYS A 306 -47.15 11.01 -9.24
CA LYS A 306 -46.93 9.68 -9.86
C LYS A 306 -47.03 9.62 -11.40
N TYR A 307 -47.35 10.73 -12.07
CA TYR A 307 -47.59 10.77 -13.52
C TYR A 307 -46.94 11.96 -14.26
N TYR A 308 -46.46 13.01 -13.57
CA TYR A 308 -45.80 14.16 -14.23
C TYR A 308 -44.80 14.88 -13.30
N LEU A 309 -43.58 15.15 -13.81
CA LEU A 309 -42.67 16.13 -13.22
C LEU A 309 -43.37 17.50 -13.21
N SER A 310 -43.52 18.11 -12.04
CA SER A 310 -44.08 19.46 -11.94
C SER A 310 -43.20 20.44 -12.75
N PRO A 311 -43.77 21.37 -13.55
CA PRO A 311 -42.99 22.40 -14.23
C PRO A 311 -42.18 23.30 -13.29
N LEU A 312 -42.49 23.28 -11.98
CA LEU A 312 -41.78 23.99 -10.91
C LEU A 312 -40.61 23.19 -10.30
N SER A 313 -40.36 21.97 -10.76
CA SER A 313 -39.30 21.10 -10.22
C SER A 313 -37.91 21.62 -10.60
N ASP A 314 -36.99 21.64 -9.63
CA ASP A 314 -35.60 22.00 -9.89
C ASP A 314 -34.92 20.91 -10.74
N LYS A 315 -34.50 21.25 -11.96
CA LYS A 315 -33.82 20.33 -12.89
C LYS A 315 -32.58 19.66 -12.26
N THR A 316 -31.88 20.35 -11.37
CA THR A 316 -30.71 19.78 -10.69
C THR A 316 -31.11 18.74 -9.65
N ALA A 317 -32.21 18.96 -8.93
CA ALA A 317 -32.78 17.99 -8.00
C ALA A 317 -33.28 16.74 -8.73
N VAL A 318 -33.94 16.91 -9.88
CA VAL A 318 -34.39 15.80 -10.74
C VAL A 318 -33.19 14.97 -11.23
N ASN A 319 -32.13 15.61 -11.72
CA ASN A 319 -30.93 14.90 -12.15
C ASN A 319 -30.24 14.17 -10.99
N ALA A 320 -30.17 14.81 -9.80
CA ALA A 320 -29.62 14.19 -8.60
C ALA A 320 -30.43 12.94 -8.19
N TYR A 321 -31.76 13.02 -8.23
CA TYR A 321 -32.64 11.89 -7.94
C TYR A 321 -32.37 10.67 -8.81
N PHE A 322 -32.41 10.84 -10.14
CA PHE A 322 -32.18 9.72 -11.07
C PHE A 322 -30.73 9.21 -11.05
N SER A 323 -29.79 9.99 -10.53
CA SER A 323 -28.43 9.52 -10.28
C SER A 323 -28.29 8.64 -9.04
N MET A 324 -29.26 8.65 -8.13
CA MET A 324 -29.20 7.99 -6.81
C MET A 324 -30.25 6.89 -6.63
N PHE A 325 -31.40 7.02 -7.29
CA PHE A 325 -32.57 6.17 -7.09
C PHE A 325 -33.10 5.61 -8.41
N MET A 326 -33.79 4.47 -8.34
CA MET A 326 -34.47 3.81 -9.46
C MET A 326 -35.86 3.36 -9.05
N GLU A 327 -36.75 3.22 -10.03
CA GLU A 327 -38.15 2.80 -9.84
C GLU A 327 -38.37 1.35 -10.32
N GLY A 328 -39.40 0.70 -9.79
CA GLY A 328 -39.52 -0.75 -9.67
C GLY A 328 -39.41 -1.63 -10.93
N THR A 329 -39.56 -1.11 -12.16
CA THR A 329 -39.40 -1.90 -13.39
C THR A 329 -37.94 -2.11 -13.81
N ASP A 330 -37.05 -1.18 -13.47
CA ASP A 330 -35.62 -1.24 -13.82
C ASP A 330 -34.77 -1.99 -12.78
N ARG A 331 -35.34 -2.29 -11.60
CA ARG A 331 -34.65 -2.97 -10.50
C ARG A 331 -34.20 -4.40 -10.83
N SER A 332 -34.87 -5.06 -11.80
CA SER A 332 -34.65 -6.48 -12.13
C SER A 332 -33.40 -6.77 -12.96
N SER A 333 -32.71 -5.76 -13.50
CA SER A 333 -31.56 -5.94 -14.39
C SER A 333 -30.21 -5.97 -13.67
N ILE A 334 -30.10 -5.41 -12.46
CA ILE A 334 -28.82 -5.25 -11.75
C ILE A 334 -28.64 -6.34 -10.68
N LYS A 335 -27.66 -7.21 -10.88
CA LYS A 335 -27.37 -8.40 -10.05
C LYS A 335 -26.48 -8.06 -8.84
N VAL A 336 -26.84 -7.05 -8.06
CA VAL A 336 -26.03 -6.55 -6.92
C VAL A 336 -25.64 -7.67 -5.92
N PRO A 337 -26.56 -8.57 -5.51
CA PRO A 337 -26.19 -9.65 -4.59
C PRO A 337 -25.16 -10.62 -5.18
N GLU A 338 -25.18 -10.84 -6.50
CA GLU A 338 -24.16 -11.65 -7.19
C GLU A 338 -22.80 -10.95 -7.15
N TYR A 339 -22.76 -9.61 -7.31
CA TYR A 339 -21.52 -8.83 -7.28
C TYR A 339 -20.90 -8.85 -5.89
N ILE A 340 -21.71 -8.64 -4.86
CA ILE A 340 -21.31 -8.71 -3.46
C ILE A 340 -20.79 -10.10 -3.13
N GLN A 341 -21.50 -11.17 -3.52
CA GLN A 341 -21.03 -12.53 -3.26
C GLN A 341 -19.72 -12.84 -3.99
N ALA A 342 -19.56 -12.37 -5.22
CA ALA A 342 -18.33 -12.48 -6.00
C ALA A 342 -17.14 -11.79 -5.30
N ILE A 343 -17.31 -10.53 -4.88
CA ILE A 343 -16.27 -9.75 -4.19
C ILE A 343 -15.95 -10.37 -2.82
N ALA A 344 -16.96 -10.81 -2.06
CA ALA A 344 -16.78 -11.54 -0.80
C ALA A 344 -15.94 -12.81 -0.98
N ASN A 345 -16.17 -13.56 -2.06
CA ASN A 345 -15.40 -14.76 -2.37
C ASN A 345 -13.94 -14.41 -2.70
N VAL A 346 -13.72 -13.32 -3.43
CA VAL A 346 -12.39 -12.80 -3.77
C VAL A 346 -11.65 -12.33 -2.52
N GLU A 347 -12.27 -11.52 -1.68
CA GLU A 347 -11.72 -11.06 -0.40
C GLU A 347 -11.34 -12.24 0.47
N LYS A 348 -12.22 -13.25 0.55
CA LYS A 348 -11.95 -14.49 1.27
C LYS A 348 -10.70 -15.19 0.72
N ALA A 349 -10.64 -15.41 -0.59
CA ALA A 349 -9.52 -16.11 -1.22
C ALA A 349 -8.19 -15.35 -1.04
N CYS A 350 -8.22 -14.02 -1.08
CA CYS A 350 -7.06 -13.18 -0.83
C CYS A 350 -6.63 -13.25 0.65
N ASN A 351 -7.58 -13.18 1.60
CA ASN A 351 -7.28 -13.31 3.02
C ASN A 351 -6.73 -14.71 3.37
N ASP A 352 -7.31 -15.76 2.78
CA ASP A 352 -6.82 -17.14 2.85
C ASP A 352 -5.42 -17.30 2.22
N LEU A 353 -4.99 -16.37 1.35
CA LEU A 353 -3.65 -16.32 0.76
C LEU A 353 -2.63 -15.62 1.67
N TYR A 354 -2.95 -14.39 2.08
CA TYR A 354 -2.07 -13.53 2.88
C TYR A 354 -1.77 -14.13 4.25
N SER A 355 -2.71 -14.89 4.77
CA SER A 355 -2.57 -15.70 5.97
C SER A 355 -1.52 -16.80 5.92
N GLN A 356 -1.39 -17.44 4.76
CA GLN A 356 -0.49 -18.57 4.56
C GLN A 356 0.91 -18.10 4.15
N THR A 357 1.08 -16.80 3.86
CA THR A 357 2.32 -16.16 3.40
C THR A 357 2.80 -15.06 4.37
N PRO A 358 3.64 -15.41 5.36
CA PRO A 358 3.95 -14.50 6.47
C PRO A 358 4.72 -13.22 6.11
N ALA A 359 5.33 -13.17 4.92
CA ALA A 359 6.09 -12.00 4.45
C ALA A 359 5.16 -10.90 3.89
N VAL A 360 4.09 -11.31 3.20
CA VAL A 360 3.17 -10.42 2.49
C VAL A 360 2.29 -9.63 3.46
N HIS A 361 1.97 -10.24 4.60
CA HIS A 361 1.20 -9.61 5.68
C HIS A 361 1.89 -8.35 6.23
N LYS A 362 3.23 -8.21 6.14
CA LYS A 362 3.95 -7.01 6.61
C LYS A 362 3.77 -5.81 5.66
N GLU A 363 3.71 -6.04 4.36
CA GLU A 363 3.57 -4.99 3.35
C GLU A 363 2.09 -4.65 3.08
N VAL A 364 1.20 -5.64 3.12
CA VAL A 364 -0.24 -5.46 2.86
C VAL A 364 -1.01 -4.92 4.07
N LEU A 365 -0.55 -5.14 5.32
CA LEU A 365 -1.18 -4.56 6.53
C LEU A 365 -0.46 -3.37 7.14
N SER A 366 0.72 -3.00 6.64
CA SER A 366 1.18 -1.62 6.80
C SER A 366 0.19 -0.60 6.17
N MET A 367 -0.83 -1.07 5.43
CA MET A 367 -1.78 -0.25 4.68
C MET A 367 -2.98 0.29 5.47
N HIS A 368 -3.19 -0.03 6.76
CA HIS A 368 -4.34 0.49 7.53
C HIS A 368 -4.01 0.82 9.00
N TYR A 369 -3.26 1.92 9.21
CA TYR A 369 -3.25 2.79 10.40
C TYR A 369 -3.00 2.18 11.82
N PRO A 370 -2.66 3.04 12.81
CA PRO A 370 -1.50 2.81 13.66
C PRO A 370 -1.81 2.00 14.91
N ILE A 371 -1.04 0.96 15.12
CA ILE A 371 -0.39 0.80 16.43
C ILE A 371 1.02 1.40 16.22
N PRO A 372 1.64 2.08 17.21
CA PRO A 372 3.06 2.38 17.10
C PRO A 372 3.80 1.13 16.63
N SER A 373 4.72 1.27 15.67
CA SER A 373 5.42 0.14 15.02
C SER A 373 6.15 -0.78 16.02
N SER A 374 6.28 -0.32 17.27
CA SER A 374 6.75 -1.07 18.44
C SER A 374 5.82 -2.15 18.98
N TYR A 375 4.61 -2.36 18.43
CA TYR A 375 3.59 -3.27 18.99
C TYR A 375 3.05 -4.33 18.01
N ILE A 376 3.73 -4.61 16.89
CA ILE A 376 3.42 -5.80 16.06
C ILE A 376 4.70 -6.55 15.65
N ARG A 377 4.84 -7.77 16.19
CA ARG A 377 5.59 -8.96 15.73
C ARG A 377 6.83 -8.71 14.83
N ARG A 378 8.02 -8.70 15.44
CA ARG A 378 9.27 -9.02 14.72
C ARG A 378 9.34 -10.53 14.47
N LYS A 379 9.38 -10.90 13.19
CA LYS A 379 9.73 -12.22 12.70
C LYS A 379 11.19 -12.24 12.24
N ASP A 380 12.11 -11.84 13.11
CA ASP A 380 13.51 -12.21 12.90
C ASP A 380 13.66 -13.61 13.50
N LYS A 381 13.64 -14.62 12.63
CA LYS A 381 13.97 -16.01 12.98
C LYS A 381 15.41 -16.19 13.51
N ASN A 382 16.16 -15.10 13.69
CA ASN A 382 17.60 -15.11 13.96
C ASN A 382 18.02 -14.33 15.22
N ILE A 383 17.14 -14.03 16.18
CA ILE A 383 17.57 -13.35 17.41
C ILE A 383 17.09 -14.13 18.64
N VAL A 384 17.73 -15.27 18.89
CA VAL A 384 17.76 -15.90 20.24
C VAL A 384 19.07 -15.50 20.93
N THR A 385 19.47 -14.25 20.75
CA THR A 385 20.73 -13.68 21.29
C THR A 385 20.55 -12.29 21.91
N GLU A 386 19.32 -11.80 22.07
CA GLU A 386 19.10 -10.49 22.71
C GLU A 386 19.16 -10.59 24.24
N ASP A 387 20.15 -9.91 24.82
CA ASP A 387 20.19 -9.58 26.24
C ASP A 387 18.92 -8.80 26.66
N ASN A 388 18.33 -9.12 27.81
CA ASN A 388 17.14 -8.48 28.42
C ASN A 388 15.76 -8.82 27.81
N TYR A 389 15.59 -10.06 27.35
CA TYR A 389 14.34 -10.53 26.75
C TYR A 389 13.09 -10.37 27.66
N ILE A 390 13.15 -10.80 28.92
CA ILE A 390 12.01 -10.70 29.85
C ILE A 390 11.65 -9.25 30.11
N GLU A 391 12.65 -8.40 30.23
CA GLU A 391 12.48 -6.97 30.43
C GLU A 391 11.74 -6.36 29.24
N HIS A 392 12.10 -6.71 28.01
CA HIS A 392 11.36 -6.28 26.82
C HIS A 392 9.91 -6.77 26.78
N LEU A 393 9.67 -8.01 27.19
CA LEU A 393 8.32 -8.55 27.28
C LEU A 393 7.47 -7.82 28.33
N LEU A 394 8.06 -7.55 29.51
CA LEU A 394 7.41 -6.78 30.55
C LEU A 394 7.09 -5.35 30.09
N PHE A 395 7.97 -4.73 29.30
CA PHE A 395 7.69 -3.41 28.71
C PHE A 395 6.41 -3.45 27.88
N ASP A 396 6.30 -4.42 26.97
CA ASP A 396 5.15 -4.54 26.08
C ASP A 396 3.84 -4.75 26.86
N LEU A 397 3.87 -5.60 27.90
CA LEU A 397 2.73 -5.83 28.80
C LEU A 397 2.35 -4.57 29.59
N PHE A 398 3.32 -3.87 30.19
CA PHE A 398 3.04 -2.70 31.01
C PHE A 398 2.58 -1.50 30.19
N VAL A 399 2.96 -1.41 28.92
CA VAL A 399 2.35 -0.41 28.04
C VAL A 399 0.88 -0.77 27.79
N CYS A 400 0.53 -2.04 27.54
CA CYS A 400 -0.88 -2.45 27.46
C CYS A 400 -1.67 -2.13 28.72
N PHE A 401 -1.09 -2.42 29.90
CA PHE A 401 -1.76 -2.20 31.18
C PHE A 401 -2.01 -0.72 31.42
N THR A 402 -1.00 0.11 31.15
CA THR A 402 -1.05 1.54 31.46
C THR A 402 -1.78 2.39 30.44
N PHE A 403 -1.91 1.93 29.19
CA PHE A 403 -2.48 2.74 28.12
C PHE A 403 -3.98 3.02 28.32
N ASN A 404 -4.32 4.30 28.40
CA ASN A 404 -5.70 4.77 28.40
C ASN A 404 -6.13 5.13 26.97
N GLN A 405 -7.00 4.31 26.40
CA GLN A 405 -7.55 4.50 25.04
C GLN A 405 -8.39 5.78 24.87
N TYR A 406 -9.01 6.28 25.93
CA TYR A 406 -9.84 7.50 25.86
C TYR A 406 -9.01 8.79 25.88
N THR A 407 -7.82 8.72 26.47
CA THR A 407 -6.92 9.89 26.57
C THR A 407 -5.67 9.76 25.70
N ASN A 408 -5.50 8.62 25.02
CA ASN A 408 -4.33 8.28 24.21
C ASN A 408 -2.99 8.45 24.96
N LYS A 409 -2.99 8.15 26.27
CA LYS A 409 -1.85 8.37 27.18
C LYS A 409 -1.73 7.21 28.17
N PRO A 410 -0.50 6.76 28.50
CA PRO A 410 -0.29 5.84 29.60
C PRO A 410 -0.55 6.52 30.95
N THR A 411 -1.18 5.78 31.87
CA THR A 411 -1.36 6.12 33.27
C THR A 411 -1.21 4.88 34.14
N THR A 412 -0.52 5.03 35.27
CA THR A 412 -0.31 3.97 36.26
C THR A 412 -1.29 4.06 37.43
N SER A 413 -2.17 5.06 37.46
CA SER A 413 -3.02 5.40 38.62
C SER A 413 -4.05 4.31 39.02
N HIS A 414 -4.36 3.40 38.09
CA HIS A 414 -5.31 2.31 38.31
C HIS A 414 -4.61 1.00 38.75
N LEU A 415 -3.28 0.96 38.71
CA LEU A 415 -2.52 -0.20 39.18
C LEU A 415 -2.61 -0.27 40.72
N PRO A 416 -2.62 -1.47 41.33
CA PRO A 416 -2.89 -1.64 42.77
C PRO A 416 -1.94 -0.86 43.69
N SER A 417 -0.63 -1.02 43.48
CA SER A 417 0.41 -0.35 44.25
C SER A 417 1.69 -0.33 43.41
N PRO A 418 1.70 0.45 42.30
CA PRO A 418 2.81 0.45 41.36
C PRO A 418 4.08 0.97 42.04
N SER A 419 5.23 0.40 41.67
CA SER A 419 6.52 0.88 42.18
C SER A 419 6.77 2.34 41.78
N SER A 420 7.45 3.11 42.64
CA SER A 420 7.76 4.53 42.37
C SER A 420 8.54 4.71 41.07
N HIS A 421 9.44 3.77 40.74
CA HIS A 421 10.21 3.78 39.50
C HIS A 421 9.38 3.50 38.25
N LEU A 422 8.35 2.64 38.35
CA LEU A 422 7.41 2.42 37.25
C LEU A 422 6.59 3.68 36.97
N VAL A 423 6.09 4.34 38.02
CA VAL A 423 5.35 5.60 37.91
C VAL A 423 6.24 6.67 37.25
N GLU A 424 7.45 6.88 37.79
CA GLU A 424 8.41 7.84 37.24
C GLU A 424 8.77 7.54 35.78
N PHE A 425 8.95 6.27 35.42
CA PHE A 425 9.26 5.87 34.05
C PHE A 425 8.16 6.30 33.08
N PHE A 426 6.90 5.99 33.37
CA PHE A 426 5.79 6.33 32.47
C PHE A 426 5.51 7.82 32.44
N ASP A 427 5.63 8.53 33.57
CA ASP A 427 5.46 9.98 33.63
C ASP A 427 6.55 10.72 32.82
N LYS A 428 7.81 10.30 32.96
CA LYS A 428 8.95 10.92 32.26
C LYS A 428 8.98 10.60 30.77
N ASN A 429 8.58 9.39 30.39
CA ASN A 429 8.68 8.90 29.02
C ASN A 429 7.37 8.96 28.24
N GLN A 430 6.33 9.62 28.74
CA GLN A 430 5.03 9.75 28.08
C GLN A 430 5.15 10.18 26.60
N CYS A 431 5.93 11.23 26.32
CA CYS A 431 6.15 11.70 24.96
C CYS A 431 7.01 10.72 24.12
N LYS A 432 7.98 10.04 24.73
CA LYS A 432 8.85 9.06 24.05
C LYS A 432 8.09 7.79 23.64
N ILE A 433 7.13 7.36 24.48
CA ILE A 433 6.22 6.23 24.21
C ILE A 433 5.34 6.54 23.00
N GLN A 434 4.92 7.80 22.84
CA GLN A 434 4.12 8.26 21.69
C GLN A 434 4.97 8.44 20.42
N SER A 435 6.24 8.87 20.55
CA SER A 435 7.10 9.23 19.42
C SER A 435 8.11 8.16 18.97
N GLU A 436 7.98 6.92 19.45
CA GLU A 436 8.83 5.77 19.07
C GLU A 436 10.35 6.02 19.22
N ASP A 437 10.77 6.60 20.35
CA ASP A 437 12.18 6.87 20.62
C ASP A 437 12.98 5.56 20.78
N SER A 438 14.00 5.38 19.95
CA SER A 438 14.91 4.21 19.98
C SER A 438 15.61 3.96 21.33
N THR A 439 15.71 4.98 22.21
CA THR A 439 16.34 4.88 23.53
C THR A 439 15.40 4.32 24.61
N LEU A 440 14.09 4.29 24.35
CA LEU A 440 13.06 3.98 25.34
C LEU A 440 13.17 2.57 25.93
N ARG A 441 13.44 1.56 25.09
CA ARG A 441 13.61 0.17 25.56
C ARG A 441 14.87 0.00 26.41
N GLY A 442 15.93 0.75 26.11
CA GLY A 442 17.14 0.77 26.92
C GLY A 442 16.91 1.43 28.29
N ASP A 443 16.15 2.53 28.32
CA ASP A 443 15.73 3.20 29.56
C ASP A 443 14.85 2.27 30.42
N TRP A 444 13.95 1.51 29.79
CA TRP A 444 13.13 0.50 30.48
C TRP A 444 13.97 -0.62 31.08
N CYS A 445 14.89 -1.21 30.32
CA CYS A 445 15.74 -2.30 30.82
C CYS A 445 16.57 -1.84 32.03
N LYS A 446 17.13 -0.62 31.99
CA LYS A 446 17.84 -0.04 33.14
C LYS A 446 16.94 0.14 34.35
N MET A 447 15.69 0.56 34.14
CA MET A 447 14.71 0.72 35.22
C MET A 447 14.40 -0.63 35.89
N VAL A 448 14.13 -1.66 35.09
CA VAL A 448 13.77 -3.01 35.60
C VAL A 448 14.97 -3.72 36.23
N SER A 449 16.12 -3.78 35.55
CA SER A 449 17.33 -4.46 36.04
C SER A 449 17.94 -3.82 37.29
N GLY A 450 17.78 -2.50 37.46
CA GLY A 450 18.38 -1.76 38.58
C GLY A 450 17.50 -1.59 39.81
N ASN A 451 16.17 -1.68 39.68
CA ASN A 451 15.24 -1.17 40.71
C ASN A 451 14.06 -2.09 41.05
N LEU A 452 13.95 -3.28 40.46
CA LEU A 452 12.91 -4.23 40.82
C LEU A 452 13.24 -4.94 42.15
N SER A 453 12.78 -4.41 43.28
CA SER A 453 12.95 -5.02 44.62
C SER A 453 11.80 -5.96 44.98
N ALA A 454 11.55 -6.96 44.14
CA ALA A 454 10.43 -7.88 44.31
C ALA A 454 10.87 -9.19 44.98
N GLU A 455 10.24 -9.55 46.10
CA GLU A 455 10.44 -10.86 46.72
C GLU A 455 10.09 -11.97 45.73
N ASN A 456 10.95 -12.99 45.63
CA ASN A 456 10.78 -14.20 44.80
C ASN A 456 10.97 -14.00 43.27
N VAL A 457 11.53 -12.87 42.82
CA VAL A 457 12.05 -12.76 41.44
C VAL A 457 13.48 -13.29 41.40
N PHE A 458 13.73 -14.23 40.50
CA PHE A 458 15.06 -14.79 40.28
C PHE A 458 15.73 -14.19 39.05
N TYR A 459 17.05 -14.10 39.12
CA TYR A 459 17.92 -13.50 38.11
C TYR A 459 18.98 -14.51 37.66
N THR A 460 19.49 -14.35 36.45
CA THR A 460 20.60 -15.17 35.94
C THR A 460 21.91 -14.89 36.69
N GLU A 461 22.92 -15.78 36.57
CA GLU A 461 24.20 -15.70 37.31
C GLU A 461 24.97 -14.38 37.11
N GLU A 462 24.71 -13.64 36.01
CA GLU A 462 25.26 -12.30 35.74
C GLU A 462 24.58 -11.16 36.54
N LYS A 463 23.66 -11.48 37.47
CA LYS A 463 22.98 -10.59 38.46
C LYS A 463 22.21 -9.36 37.93
N ASN A 464 21.90 -9.27 36.64
CA ASN A 464 21.19 -8.11 36.08
C ASN A 464 20.02 -8.43 35.12
N LYS A 465 19.68 -9.70 34.91
CA LYS A 465 18.63 -10.13 33.95
C LYS A 465 17.64 -11.07 34.63
N ILE A 466 16.35 -10.81 34.47
CA ILE A 466 15.28 -11.64 35.03
C ILE A 466 15.30 -13.00 34.31
N GLU A 467 15.37 -14.07 35.09
CA GLU A 467 15.36 -15.43 34.54
C GLU A 467 13.98 -15.75 33.94
N PHE A 468 13.94 -16.38 32.76
CA PHE A 468 12.66 -16.69 32.12
C PHE A 468 11.92 -17.82 32.87
N GLY A 469 10.61 -17.62 33.08
CA GLY A 469 9.69 -18.61 33.67
C GLY A 469 8.34 -17.95 33.95
N LEU A 470 7.23 -18.64 33.69
CA LEU A 470 5.89 -18.06 33.84
C LEU A 470 5.64 -17.58 35.28
N LEU A 471 6.02 -18.38 36.27
CA LEU A 471 5.92 -18.00 37.69
C LEU A 471 6.82 -16.80 37.99
N ASN A 472 8.05 -16.79 37.47
CA ASN A 472 8.97 -15.66 37.65
C ASN A 472 8.43 -14.34 37.08
N MET A 473 7.81 -14.41 35.90
CA MET A 473 7.21 -13.25 35.26
C MET A 473 6.04 -12.71 36.10
N LEU A 474 5.20 -13.58 36.67
CA LEU A 474 4.12 -13.15 37.55
C LEU A 474 4.65 -12.45 38.82
N TYR A 475 5.75 -12.95 39.39
CA TYR A 475 6.43 -12.25 40.49
C TYR A 475 7.01 -10.90 40.07
N ALA A 476 7.58 -10.79 38.86
CA ALA A 476 8.07 -9.51 38.34
C ALA A 476 6.92 -8.51 38.12
N ILE A 477 5.79 -8.94 37.56
CA ILE A 477 4.58 -8.13 37.42
C ILE A 477 4.06 -7.68 38.79
N LYS A 478 4.03 -8.58 39.78
CA LYS A 478 3.65 -8.27 41.17
C LYS A 478 4.55 -7.19 41.77
N GLY A 479 5.86 -7.26 41.53
CA GLY A 479 6.82 -6.27 41.97
C GLY A 479 6.65 -4.89 41.33
N LEU A 480 6.24 -4.85 40.06
CA LEU A 480 6.08 -3.61 39.30
C LEU A 480 4.71 -2.95 39.53
N ALA A 481 3.61 -3.69 39.43
CA ALA A 481 2.24 -3.19 39.50
C ALA A 481 1.65 -3.17 40.92
N GLY A 482 2.23 -3.92 41.85
CA GLY A 482 1.62 -4.23 43.14
C GLY A 482 0.73 -5.47 43.07
N THR A 483 0.11 -5.80 44.21
CA THR A 483 -0.62 -7.06 44.38
C THR A 483 -2.14 -6.83 44.33
N ASN A 484 -2.85 -7.68 43.59
CA ASN A 484 -4.31 -7.79 43.64
C ASN A 484 -4.74 -9.26 43.73
N LYS A 485 -6.03 -9.49 43.98
CA LYS A 485 -6.58 -10.82 44.21
C LYS A 485 -6.35 -11.77 43.04
N GLU A 486 -6.54 -11.29 41.82
CA GLU A 486 -6.39 -12.07 40.59
C GLU A 486 -4.94 -12.53 40.40
N LEU A 487 -3.96 -11.66 40.69
CA LEU A 487 -2.54 -11.96 40.60
C LEU A 487 -2.08 -12.96 41.66
N GLU A 488 -2.57 -12.84 42.90
CA GLU A 488 -2.29 -13.85 43.94
C GLU A 488 -2.87 -15.22 43.58
N VAL A 489 -4.09 -15.26 43.07
CA VAL A 489 -4.73 -16.50 42.62
C VAL A 489 -3.93 -17.13 41.48
N ALA A 490 -3.45 -16.34 40.52
CA ALA A 490 -2.62 -16.86 39.42
C ALA A 490 -1.27 -17.39 39.90
N ILE A 491 -0.58 -16.68 40.79
CA ILE A 491 0.70 -17.11 41.36
C ILE A 491 0.51 -18.43 42.13
N ASN A 492 -0.50 -18.51 43.01
CA ASN A 492 -0.77 -19.72 43.79
C ASN A 492 -1.17 -20.90 42.90
N CYS A 493 -1.93 -20.64 41.84
CA CYS A 493 -2.28 -21.65 40.83
C CYS A 493 -1.01 -22.23 40.19
N VAL A 494 -0.16 -21.38 39.60
CA VAL A 494 1.07 -21.80 38.92
C VAL A 494 2.04 -22.50 39.88
N ASP A 495 2.22 -21.97 41.09
CA ASP A 495 3.06 -22.56 42.14
C ASP A 495 2.55 -23.95 42.58
N SER A 496 1.23 -24.12 42.75
CA SER A 496 0.66 -25.43 43.11
C SER A 496 0.88 -26.49 42.03
N ILE A 497 0.81 -26.09 40.75
CA ILE A 497 1.05 -26.97 39.59
C ILE A 497 2.53 -27.38 39.53
N ILE A 498 3.45 -26.43 39.72
CA ILE A 498 4.90 -26.71 39.79
C ILE A 498 5.21 -27.68 40.94
N LYS A 499 4.61 -27.47 42.13
CA LYS A 499 4.79 -28.37 43.29
C LYS A 499 4.26 -29.78 43.05
N ARG A 500 3.18 -29.92 42.28
CA ARG A 500 2.61 -31.23 41.87
C ARG A 500 3.50 -31.96 40.86
N LYS A 501 4.46 -31.27 40.22
CA LYS A 501 5.43 -31.82 39.25
C LYS A 501 4.79 -32.45 37.99
N GLY A 502 3.58 -32.01 37.62
CA GLY A 502 2.90 -32.44 36.42
C GLY A 502 1.87 -31.42 35.95
N ILE A 503 1.63 -31.34 34.64
CA ILE A 503 0.66 -30.46 34.01
C ILE A 503 -0.36 -31.33 33.27
N GLU A 504 -1.63 -31.20 33.64
CA GLU A 504 -2.79 -31.82 33.01
C GLU A 504 -3.48 -30.82 32.07
N GLU A 505 -4.43 -31.29 31.25
CA GLU A 505 -5.18 -30.44 30.32
C GLU A 505 -6.05 -29.40 31.07
N SER A 506 -6.62 -29.78 32.22
CA SER A 506 -7.36 -28.90 33.12
C SER A 506 -6.51 -27.75 33.66
N ASP A 507 -5.23 -28.02 34.00
CA ASP A 507 -4.30 -27.00 34.47
C ASP A 507 -3.98 -25.96 33.39
N GLN A 508 -3.90 -26.37 32.13
CA GLN A 508 -3.66 -25.46 31.01
C GLN A 508 -4.83 -24.49 30.84
N ALA A 509 -6.06 -25.00 30.91
CA ALA A 509 -7.27 -24.18 30.87
C ALA A 509 -7.32 -23.23 32.08
N GLU A 510 -6.96 -23.71 33.27
CA GLU A 510 -6.93 -22.87 34.47
C GLU A 510 -5.87 -21.77 34.38
N ILE A 511 -4.63 -22.08 34.00
CA ILE A 511 -3.55 -21.09 33.81
C ILE A 511 -3.98 -20.03 32.80
N LYS A 512 -4.56 -20.44 31.66
CA LYS A 512 -5.08 -19.52 30.65
C LYS A 512 -6.10 -18.55 31.25
N GLU A 513 -7.10 -19.07 31.96
CA GLU A 513 -8.13 -18.25 32.60
C GLU A 513 -7.54 -17.30 33.65
N ARG A 514 -6.61 -17.79 34.48
CA ARG A 514 -5.95 -16.97 35.51
C ARG A 514 -5.14 -15.83 34.88
N LEU A 515 -4.34 -16.12 33.85
CA LEU A 515 -3.56 -15.10 33.15
C LEU A 515 -4.46 -14.03 32.51
N GLU A 516 -5.55 -14.45 31.87
CA GLU A 516 -6.50 -13.51 31.27
C GLU A 516 -7.12 -12.60 32.33
N ASN A 517 -7.52 -13.16 33.48
CA ASN A 517 -8.07 -12.39 34.59
C ASN A 517 -7.05 -11.43 35.20
N VAL A 518 -5.78 -11.85 35.35
CA VAL A 518 -4.69 -10.97 35.80
C VAL A 518 -4.51 -9.79 34.87
N PHE A 519 -4.34 -10.03 33.57
CA PHE A 519 -4.08 -8.96 32.61
C PHE A 519 -5.28 -8.01 32.49
N LYS A 520 -6.52 -8.54 32.54
CA LYS A 520 -7.73 -7.72 32.64
C LYS A 520 -7.78 -6.90 33.92
N SER A 521 -7.36 -7.46 35.05
CA SER A 521 -7.38 -6.74 36.34
C SER A 521 -6.40 -5.56 36.35
N LEU A 522 -5.23 -5.73 35.71
CA LEU A 522 -4.16 -4.74 35.67
C LEU A 522 -4.29 -3.71 34.54
N SER A 523 -5.19 -3.93 33.58
CA SER A 523 -5.36 -3.05 32.42
C SER A 523 -6.57 -2.13 32.54
N LEU A 524 -6.48 -0.89 32.05
CA LEU A 524 -7.68 -0.04 31.86
C LEU A 524 -8.66 -0.63 30.85
N ASN A 525 -8.13 -1.22 29.77
CA ASN A 525 -8.93 -1.89 28.76
C ASN A 525 -9.09 -3.37 29.12
N LYS A 526 -10.36 -3.77 29.31
CA LYS A 526 -10.71 -5.13 29.72
C LYS A 526 -10.84 -6.11 28.55
N SER A 527 -10.65 -5.65 27.31
CA SER A 527 -10.74 -6.44 26.08
C SER A 527 -9.43 -7.19 25.79
N ILE A 528 -8.98 -7.97 26.77
CA ILE A 528 -7.78 -8.82 26.69
C ILE A 528 -8.21 -10.27 26.57
N ARG A 529 -7.53 -11.05 25.73
CA ARG A 529 -7.63 -12.51 25.67
C ARG A 529 -6.26 -13.13 25.81
N VAL A 530 -6.19 -14.28 26.47
CA VAL A 530 -4.96 -15.07 26.57
C VAL A 530 -5.18 -16.42 25.91
N GLU A 531 -4.24 -16.83 25.07
CA GLU A 531 -4.18 -18.17 24.49
C GLU A 531 -2.89 -18.84 24.91
N CYS A 532 -3.00 -20.09 25.31
CA CYS A 532 -1.90 -20.86 25.87
C CYS A 532 -2.18 -22.35 25.62
N GLU A 533 -1.25 -23.04 24.97
CA GLU A 533 -1.35 -24.48 24.68
C GLU A 533 0.01 -25.14 24.94
N LYS A 534 -0.03 -26.43 25.29
CA LYS A 534 1.15 -27.31 25.45
C LYS A 534 2.16 -26.80 26.48
N LEU A 535 1.67 -26.53 27.70
CA LEU A 535 2.53 -26.17 28.82
C LEU A 535 3.31 -27.39 29.33
N LYS A 536 4.59 -27.18 29.67
CA LYS A 536 5.49 -28.17 30.28
C LYS A 536 6.31 -27.56 31.41
N LEU A 537 6.72 -28.42 32.35
CA LEU A 537 7.64 -28.05 33.41
C LEU A 537 9.08 -28.23 32.90
N ILE A 538 9.88 -27.18 32.99
CA ILE A 538 11.30 -27.21 32.60
C ILE A 538 12.13 -26.71 33.78
N LYS A 539 13.31 -27.29 33.94
CA LYS A 539 14.33 -26.75 34.83
C LYS A 539 15.02 -25.55 34.18
N THR A 540 15.08 -24.43 34.88
CA THR A 540 15.80 -23.25 34.40
C THR A 540 17.30 -23.37 34.69
N PHE A 541 18.10 -22.35 34.32
CA PHE A 541 19.55 -22.32 34.58
C PHE A 541 19.88 -22.35 36.08
N SER A 542 19.03 -21.78 36.93
CA SER A 542 19.16 -21.82 38.39
C SER A 542 18.67 -23.14 39.01
N ASP A 543 18.46 -24.20 38.22
CA ASP A 543 17.94 -25.51 38.63
C ASP A 543 16.52 -25.53 39.24
N ARG A 544 15.84 -24.37 39.30
CA ARG A 544 14.41 -24.30 39.68
C ARG A 544 13.54 -24.87 38.57
N VAL A 545 12.36 -25.35 38.93
CA VAL A 545 11.34 -25.77 37.95
C VAL A 545 10.35 -24.62 37.76
N ASP A 546 10.06 -24.28 36.50
CA ASP A 546 9.03 -23.31 36.14
C ASP A 546 8.21 -23.82 34.94
N ILE A 547 7.12 -23.13 34.60
CA ILE A 547 6.25 -23.47 33.47
C ILE A 547 6.70 -22.74 32.21
N PHE A 548 6.80 -23.51 31.14
CA PHE A 548 7.17 -23.09 29.79
C PHE A 548 6.19 -23.69 28.77
N THR A 549 6.22 -23.22 27.54
CA THR A 549 5.53 -23.87 26.42
C THR A 549 6.36 -25.03 25.86
N ASP A 550 5.78 -25.83 24.96
CA ASP A 550 6.48 -26.88 24.21
C ASP A 550 7.03 -26.34 22.87
N GLU A 551 7.90 -27.10 22.20
CA GLU A 551 8.58 -26.68 20.97
C GLU A 551 7.57 -26.17 19.92
N ASN A 552 7.81 -24.94 19.43
CA ASN A 552 6.96 -24.21 18.47
C ASN A 552 5.59 -23.74 18.98
N THR A 553 5.37 -23.62 20.30
CA THR A 553 4.15 -23.02 20.89
C THR A 553 4.46 -21.78 21.74
N PHE A 554 3.51 -20.83 21.79
CA PHE A 554 3.65 -19.52 22.43
C PHE A 554 2.47 -19.26 23.36
N ILE A 555 2.69 -18.49 24.43
CA ILE A 555 1.58 -17.81 25.11
C ILE A 555 1.31 -16.54 24.32
N VAL A 556 0.07 -16.36 23.88
CA VAL A 556 -0.36 -15.21 23.08
C VAL A 556 -1.31 -14.37 23.91
N VAL A 557 -0.98 -13.09 24.10
CA VAL A 557 -1.87 -12.11 24.72
C VAL A 557 -2.41 -11.20 23.62
N SER A 558 -3.73 -11.22 23.40
CA SER A 558 -4.42 -10.39 22.42
C SER A 558 -5.13 -9.23 23.11
N TYR A 559 -4.78 -8.00 22.77
CA TYR A 559 -5.37 -6.76 23.28
C TYR A 559 -6.21 -6.08 22.18
N ARG A 560 -7.47 -5.70 22.44
CA ARG A 560 -8.38 -5.05 21.46
C ARG A 560 -8.82 -3.66 21.92
N GLU A 561 -8.68 -2.64 21.09
CA GLU A 561 -8.95 -1.24 21.46
C GLU A 561 -10.45 -0.88 21.62
N TYR A 562 -11.39 -1.57 20.95
CA TYR A 562 -12.85 -1.36 21.12
C TYR A 562 -13.63 -2.67 21.19
N SER A 563 -14.76 -2.67 21.91
CA SER A 563 -15.57 -3.87 22.16
C SER A 563 -16.39 -4.35 20.96
N PHE A 564 -16.58 -3.57 19.89
CA PHE A 564 -17.30 -4.07 18.71
C PHE A 564 -16.74 -3.69 17.33
N HIS A 565 -15.88 -2.67 17.18
CA HIS A 565 -15.19 -2.38 15.91
C HIS A 565 -13.84 -1.68 16.15
N SER A 566 -12.76 -2.43 16.40
CA SER A 566 -11.41 -1.87 16.36
C SER A 566 -10.51 -2.60 15.39
N TYR A 567 -9.89 -1.83 14.50
CA TYR A 567 -8.85 -2.21 13.54
C TYR A 567 -7.49 -2.54 14.20
N ARG A 568 -7.41 -2.60 15.54
CA ARG A 568 -6.15 -2.67 16.29
C ARG A 568 -6.17 -3.81 17.29
N MET A 569 -5.36 -4.82 17.01
CA MET A 569 -5.07 -5.97 17.86
C MET A 569 -3.56 -6.02 18.10
N LEU A 570 -3.14 -5.97 19.36
CA LEU A 570 -1.75 -6.21 19.76
C LEU A 570 -1.62 -7.65 20.25
N GLU A 571 -0.77 -8.42 19.57
CA GLU A 571 -0.41 -9.80 19.93
C GLU A 571 0.99 -9.83 20.54
N ILE A 572 1.10 -10.22 21.80
CA ILE A 572 2.37 -10.45 22.48
C ILE A 572 2.62 -11.96 22.49
N GLU A 573 3.68 -12.41 21.80
CA GLU A 573 4.10 -13.81 21.80
C GLU A 573 5.23 -14.05 22.79
N MET A 574 5.03 -14.97 23.72
CA MET A 574 6.07 -15.44 24.63
C MET A 574 6.70 -16.73 24.03
N PRO A 575 7.96 -16.69 23.54
CA PRO A 575 8.63 -17.79 22.87
C PRO A 575 9.07 -18.89 23.82
N HIS A 576 9.30 -20.05 23.20
CA HIS A 576 9.93 -21.23 23.78
C HIS A 576 11.43 -21.00 24.04
N PHE A 577 11.97 -21.58 25.11
CA PHE A 577 13.40 -21.57 25.43
C PHE A 577 14.06 -22.84 24.82
N ILE A 578 14.77 -22.71 23.70
CA ILE A 578 15.54 -23.83 23.12
C ILE A 578 16.92 -23.86 23.77
N PHE A 579 17.19 -24.91 24.54
CA PHE A 579 18.55 -25.40 24.75
C PHE A 579 18.94 -26.21 23.50
N ASP A 580 20.14 -25.98 22.99
CA ASP A 580 20.82 -26.67 21.88
C ASP A 580 20.54 -26.20 20.43
N PHE A 581 21.51 -25.43 19.92
CA PHE A 581 21.67 -25.13 18.50
C PHE A 581 22.34 -26.30 17.77
N ALA A 582 21.59 -26.97 16.90
CA ALA A 582 22.15 -27.63 15.73
C ALA A 582 21.35 -27.18 14.50
N VAL A 583 21.97 -26.34 13.67
CA VAL A 583 21.40 -25.88 12.39
C VAL A 583 21.36 -27.07 11.43
N ALA A 584 20.21 -27.72 11.32
CA ALA A 584 19.91 -28.60 10.20
C ALA A 584 19.26 -27.76 9.08
N PRO A 585 19.79 -27.77 7.85
CA PRO A 585 19.18 -27.09 6.72
C PRO A 585 17.92 -27.86 6.33
N THR A 586 16.74 -27.45 6.83
CA THR A 586 15.48 -27.99 6.34
C THR A 586 15.21 -27.43 4.95
N THR A 587 15.43 -28.28 3.94
CA THR A 587 14.69 -28.24 2.68
C THR A 587 13.18 -28.08 2.98
N PRO A 588 12.45 -27.27 2.20
CA PRO A 588 11.03 -27.03 2.48
C PRO A 588 10.25 -28.34 2.35
N SER A 589 9.79 -28.87 3.48
CA SER A 589 8.82 -29.97 3.50
C SER A 589 7.53 -29.48 2.83
N ALA A 590 7.03 -30.27 1.88
CA ALA A 590 5.76 -30.05 1.19
C ALA A 590 4.59 -29.95 2.20
N LEU A 591 4.26 -28.73 2.62
CA LEU A 591 3.11 -28.43 3.48
C LEU A 591 2.22 -27.42 2.74
N SER A 592 1.13 -27.94 2.16
CA SER A 592 0.04 -27.21 1.48
C SER A 592 0.50 -26.16 0.46
N THR A 593 0.82 -26.60 -0.76
CA THR A 593 0.87 -25.71 -1.92
C THR A 593 -0.50 -25.08 -2.11
N VAL A 594 -0.65 -23.83 -1.71
CA VAL A 594 -1.80 -23.01 -2.12
C VAL A 594 -1.83 -23.00 -3.64
N ASP A 595 -2.93 -23.43 -4.25
CA ASP A 595 -3.08 -23.37 -5.69
C ASP A 595 -3.39 -21.93 -6.12
N PHE A 596 -2.33 -21.12 -6.21
CA PHE A 596 -2.40 -19.74 -6.70
C PHE A 596 -2.98 -19.65 -8.12
N GLY A 597 -2.84 -20.72 -8.92
CA GLY A 597 -3.45 -20.84 -10.24
C GLY A 597 -4.97 -20.87 -10.14
N ALA A 598 -5.51 -21.65 -9.20
CA ALA A 598 -6.94 -21.67 -8.90
C ALA A 598 -7.45 -20.33 -8.38
N ILE A 599 -6.72 -19.64 -7.49
CA ILE A 599 -7.12 -18.31 -6.97
C ILE A 599 -7.14 -17.27 -8.10
N THR A 600 -6.09 -17.22 -8.92
CA THR A 600 -6.03 -16.32 -10.09
C THR A 600 -7.15 -16.64 -11.10
N THR A 601 -7.47 -17.92 -11.26
CA THR A 601 -8.57 -18.39 -12.12
C THR A 601 -9.92 -18.01 -11.54
N GLN A 602 -10.13 -18.11 -10.22
CA GLN A 602 -11.35 -17.66 -9.55
C GLN A 602 -11.53 -16.15 -9.67
N LEU A 603 -10.47 -15.35 -9.51
CA LEU A 603 -10.51 -13.90 -9.72
C LEU A 603 -10.88 -13.55 -11.16
N ARG A 604 -10.29 -14.24 -12.14
CA ARG A 604 -10.55 -14.02 -13.56
C ARG A 604 -11.93 -14.53 -14.00
N ASN A 605 -12.40 -15.62 -13.40
CA ASN A 605 -13.69 -16.24 -13.68
C ASN A 605 -14.81 -15.63 -12.83
N THR A 606 -14.48 -14.75 -11.88
CA THR A 606 -15.47 -13.97 -11.14
C THR A 606 -16.29 -13.22 -12.18
N PRO A 607 -17.60 -13.50 -12.30
CA PRO A 607 -18.39 -12.99 -13.40
C PRO A 607 -18.46 -11.46 -13.32
N VAL A 608 -17.66 -10.78 -14.13
CA VAL A 608 -17.84 -9.36 -14.42
C VAL A 608 -18.98 -9.28 -15.45
N PRO A 609 -20.16 -8.76 -15.10
CA PRO A 609 -21.35 -8.87 -15.94
C PRO A 609 -21.16 -8.19 -17.30
N LYS A 610 -21.60 -8.88 -18.35
CA LYS A 610 -21.71 -8.34 -19.71
C LYS A 610 -23.13 -7.77 -19.91
N ALA A 611 -23.46 -6.66 -19.24
CA ALA A 611 -24.70 -5.92 -19.50
C ALA A 611 -24.38 -4.46 -19.87
N GLN A 612 -25.12 -3.92 -20.85
CA GLN A 612 -24.91 -2.59 -21.44
C GLN A 612 -25.31 -1.42 -20.51
N GLN A 613 -25.87 -1.69 -19.31
CA GLN A 613 -26.40 -0.67 -18.39
C GLN A 613 -25.53 -0.42 -17.14
N ASP A 614 -24.54 -1.26 -16.82
CA ASP A 614 -23.75 -1.22 -15.56
C ASP A 614 -22.31 -0.72 -15.75
N VAL A 615 -22.11 0.43 -16.39
CA VAL A 615 -20.76 0.84 -16.86
C VAL A 615 -19.83 1.26 -15.71
N CYS A 616 -20.35 1.99 -14.70
CA CYS A 616 -19.53 2.58 -13.65
C CYS A 616 -19.15 1.57 -12.55
N ILE A 617 -20.13 0.85 -11.97
CA ILE A 617 -19.83 -0.11 -10.90
C ILE A 617 -18.91 -1.24 -11.42
N LYS A 618 -19.13 -1.68 -12.66
CA LYS A 618 -18.27 -2.64 -13.35
C LYS A 618 -16.82 -2.20 -13.43
N TRP A 619 -16.60 -0.92 -13.72
CA TRP A 619 -15.24 -0.39 -13.79
C TRP A 619 -14.56 -0.41 -12.42
N HIS A 620 -15.28 -0.03 -11.34
CA HIS A 620 -14.75 -0.10 -9.98
C HIS A 620 -14.46 -1.53 -9.53
N ILE A 621 -15.34 -2.49 -9.86
CA ILE A 621 -15.11 -3.92 -9.62
C ILE A 621 -13.84 -4.37 -10.36
N GLN A 622 -13.70 -4.02 -11.64
CA GLN A 622 -12.51 -4.39 -12.42
C GLN A 622 -11.23 -3.77 -11.83
N GLN A 623 -11.25 -2.50 -11.42
CA GLN A 623 -10.08 -1.90 -10.76
C GLN A 623 -9.72 -2.63 -9.47
N TYR A 624 -10.72 -2.94 -8.64
CA TYR A 624 -10.50 -3.69 -7.41
C TYR A 624 -9.88 -5.07 -7.70
N LEU A 625 -10.41 -5.82 -8.68
CA LEU A 625 -9.87 -7.12 -9.08
C LEU A 625 -8.45 -7.02 -9.65
N ASP A 626 -8.16 -5.98 -10.44
CA ASP A 626 -6.82 -5.72 -10.97
C ASP A 626 -5.80 -5.47 -9.84
N ILE A 627 -6.20 -4.69 -8.82
CA ILE A 627 -5.42 -4.43 -7.61
C ILE A 627 -5.14 -5.73 -6.85
N GLN A 628 -6.18 -6.52 -6.56
CA GLN A 628 -5.98 -7.81 -5.88
C GLN A 628 -5.08 -8.75 -6.69
N THR A 629 -5.24 -8.78 -8.02
CA THR A 629 -4.38 -9.58 -8.90
C THR A 629 -2.93 -9.15 -8.84
N ASN A 630 -2.64 -7.84 -8.79
CA ASN A 630 -1.28 -7.31 -8.65
C ASN A 630 -0.64 -7.68 -7.31
N ARG A 631 -1.41 -7.58 -6.23
CA ARG A 631 -0.96 -7.99 -4.90
C ARG A 631 -0.65 -9.47 -4.85
N ILE A 632 -1.44 -10.32 -5.52
CA ILE A 632 -1.13 -11.76 -5.65
C ILE A 632 0.10 -11.98 -6.53
N ALA A 633 0.22 -11.26 -7.66
CA ALA A 633 1.37 -11.36 -8.53
C ALA A 633 2.68 -11.07 -7.78
N HIS A 634 2.67 -10.10 -6.85
CA HIS A 634 3.78 -9.85 -5.94
C HIS A 634 4.19 -11.10 -5.15
N VAL A 635 3.21 -11.74 -4.48
CA VAL A 635 3.43 -12.97 -3.70
C VAL A 635 4.03 -14.08 -4.55
N MET A 636 3.67 -14.11 -5.84
CA MET A 636 4.14 -15.10 -6.79
C MET A 636 5.47 -14.74 -7.47
N GLU A 637 6.09 -13.59 -7.13
CA GLU A 637 7.24 -13.02 -7.85
C GLU A 637 7.00 -12.91 -9.38
N LYS A 638 5.76 -12.61 -9.76
CA LYS A 638 5.31 -12.47 -11.15
C LYS A 638 5.27 -11.00 -11.60
N GLU A 639 5.20 -10.80 -12.91
CA GLU A 639 5.06 -9.47 -13.50
C GLU A 639 3.77 -8.77 -13.07
N TYR A 640 3.91 -7.51 -12.68
CA TYR A 640 2.79 -6.65 -12.28
C TYR A 640 2.06 -6.07 -13.49
N THR A 641 0.72 -6.12 -13.47
CA THR A 641 -0.12 -5.56 -14.54
C THR A 641 -0.08 -4.03 -14.60
N PHE A 642 0.17 -3.36 -13.46
CA PHE A 642 0.29 -1.90 -13.41
C PHE A 642 1.51 -1.37 -14.17
N THR A 643 2.56 -2.18 -14.38
CA THR A 643 3.78 -1.77 -15.10
C THR A 643 3.44 -1.28 -16.51
N ASN A 644 2.59 -2.02 -17.22
CA ASN A 644 2.16 -1.67 -18.56
C ASN A 644 1.23 -0.44 -18.57
N LYS A 645 0.37 -0.30 -17.56
CA LYS A 645 -0.50 0.90 -17.42
C LYS A 645 0.33 2.17 -17.23
N ILE A 646 1.35 2.14 -16.36
CA ILE A 646 2.27 3.26 -16.15
C ILE A 646 3.08 3.57 -17.41
N ALA A 647 3.62 2.55 -18.09
CA ALA A 647 4.37 2.76 -19.32
C ALA A 647 3.51 3.39 -20.42
N LEU A 648 2.30 2.88 -20.66
CA LEU A 648 1.37 3.45 -21.65
C LEU A 648 1.00 4.90 -21.33
N LEU A 649 0.82 5.23 -20.05
CA LEU A 649 0.57 6.60 -19.63
C LEU A 649 1.75 7.52 -19.92
N LEU A 650 2.96 7.11 -19.56
CA LEU A 650 4.17 7.91 -19.78
C LEU A 650 4.49 8.08 -21.29
N ASN A 651 4.05 7.15 -22.14
CA ASN A 651 4.13 7.29 -23.60
C ASN A 651 3.29 8.46 -24.12
N SER A 652 2.20 8.83 -23.43
CA SER A 652 1.38 10.00 -23.77
C SER A 652 2.00 11.33 -23.33
N GLY A 653 3.08 11.28 -22.55
CA GLY A 653 3.83 12.43 -22.07
C GLY A 653 3.90 12.54 -20.55
N TYR A 654 4.74 13.46 -20.07
CA TYR A 654 5.02 13.68 -18.64
C TYR A 654 5.17 15.18 -18.30
N ASN A 655 4.48 16.05 -19.06
CA ASN A 655 4.44 17.49 -18.81
C ASN A 655 3.42 17.89 -17.74
N ALA A 656 2.52 16.97 -17.37
CA ALA A 656 1.55 17.13 -16.30
C ALA A 656 1.44 15.82 -15.52
N ILE A 657 0.95 15.90 -14.28
CA ILE A 657 0.70 14.71 -13.46
C ILE A 657 -0.64 14.13 -13.86
N SER A 658 -0.64 12.84 -14.18
CA SER A 658 -1.90 12.12 -14.38
C SER A 658 -2.43 11.64 -13.05
N VAL A 659 -3.65 12.07 -12.71
CA VAL A 659 -4.39 11.62 -11.53
C VAL A 659 -4.67 10.11 -11.58
N SER A 660 -4.62 9.49 -12.76
CA SER A 660 -4.75 8.03 -12.95
C SER A 660 -3.69 7.21 -12.19
N LEU A 661 -2.51 7.77 -11.89
CA LEU A 661 -1.49 7.14 -11.06
C LEU A 661 -1.95 6.91 -9.60
N LEU A 662 -3.03 7.57 -9.18
CA LEU A 662 -3.63 7.39 -7.86
C LEU A 662 -4.66 6.24 -7.85
N LEU A 663 -4.97 5.62 -9.00
CA LEU A 663 -6.03 4.62 -9.14
C LEU A 663 -5.55 3.16 -9.19
N TRP A 664 -4.35 2.89 -9.71
CA TRP A 664 -4.01 1.51 -10.11
C TRP A 664 -3.45 0.62 -9.00
N GLU A 665 -3.02 1.20 -7.88
CA GLU A 665 -2.66 0.50 -6.64
C GLU A 665 -2.52 1.52 -5.50
N ASN A 666 -2.47 1.05 -4.24
CA ASN A 666 -2.15 1.89 -3.09
C ASN A 666 -0.70 2.41 -3.20
N LEU A 667 -0.51 3.73 -3.10
CA LEU A 667 0.82 4.35 -3.12
C LEU A 667 1.59 4.15 -1.82
N ASP A 668 1.04 3.59 -0.76
CA ASP A 668 1.87 3.11 0.36
C ASP A 668 2.61 1.81 0.00
N TYR A 669 2.15 1.08 -1.02
CA TYR A 669 2.85 -0.08 -1.56
C TYR A 669 4.16 0.34 -2.24
N MET A 670 5.27 -0.19 -1.73
CA MET A 670 6.61 0.30 -2.07
C MET A 670 7.00 -0.03 -3.51
N GLU A 671 6.69 -1.22 -3.97
CA GLU A 671 6.99 -1.71 -5.32
C GLU A 671 6.25 -0.90 -6.37
N TYR A 672 4.99 -0.53 -6.11
CA TYR A 672 4.23 0.32 -7.03
C TYR A 672 4.81 1.73 -7.11
N ARG A 673 5.10 2.36 -5.96
CA ARG A 673 5.80 3.66 -5.93
C ARG A 673 7.12 3.61 -6.67
N ALA A 674 7.95 2.61 -6.36
CA ALA A 674 9.25 2.41 -6.99
C ALA A 674 9.12 2.22 -8.49
N LYS A 675 8.11 1.47 -8.95
CA LYS A 675 7.86 1.26 -10.37
C LYS A 675 7.45 2.55 -11.09
N ILE A 676 6.67 3.42 -10.47
CA ILE A 676 6.35 4.75 -11.02
C ILE A 676 7.63 5.55 -11.24
N VAL A 677 8.50 5.62 -10.23
CA VAL A 677 9.77 6.34 -10.30
C VAL A 677 10.72 5.74 -11.34
N GLU A 678 10.84 4.41 -11.35
CA GLU A 678 11.66 3.67 -12.32
C GLU A 678 11.21 3.94 -13.75
N LEU A 679 9.92 3.78 -14.04
CA LEU A 679 9.40 3.99 -15.40
C LEU A 679 9.50 5.45 -15.80
N PHE A 680 9.22 6.41 -14.91
CA PHE A 680 9.39 7.83 -15.21
C PHE A 680 10.85 8.16 -15.59
N LEU A 681 11.83 7.63 -14.84
CA LEU A 681 13.25 7.83 -15.14
C LEU A 681 13.65 7.19 -16.48
N ILE A 682 13.14 6.00 -16.79
CA ILE A 682 13.39 5.36 -18.10
C ILE A 682 12.83 6.23 -19.24
N HIS A 683 11.59 6.72 -19.15
CA HIS A 683 10.96 7.52 -20.21
C HIS A 683 11.61 8.89 -20.40
N SER A 684 12.08 9.50 -19.31
CA SER A 684 12.75 10.80 -19.32
C SER A 684 14.26 10.71 -19.55
N SER A 685 14.82 9.54 -19.91
CA SER A 685 16.26 9.36 -20.12
C SER A 685 16.80 10.03 -21.39
N ALA A 686 15.96 10.20 -22.41
CA ALA A 686 16.36 10.79 -23.69
C ALA A 686 16.50 12.33 -23.64
N GLY A 687 15.94 12.99 -22.61
CA GLY A 687 15.95 14.44 -22.46
C GLY A 687 16.28 14.86 -21.04
N THR A 688 16.47 16.16 -20.83
CA THR A 688 16.62 16.72 -19.48
C THR A 688 15.39 17.55 -19.16
N LEU A 689 14.78 17.30 -18.00
CA LEU A 689 13.64 18.06 -17.50
C LEU A 689 14.07 19.06 -16.44
N ASP A 690 13.33 20.16 -16.36
CA ASP A 690 13.49 21.12 -15.26
C ASP A 690 12.98 20.52 -13.94
N ILE A 691 13.59 20.91 -12.82
CA ILE A 691 13.18 20.49 -11.48
C ILE A 691 11.76 20.94 -11.12
N THR A 692 11.22 21.95 -11.82
CA THR A 692 9.83 22.40 -11.71
C THR A 692 8.86 21.59 -12.55
N ASN A 693 9.31 20.60 -13.33
CA ASN A 693 8.41 19.72 -14.08
C ASN A 693 7.47 18.99 -13.11
N PRO A 694 6.14 18.96 -13.37
CA PRO A 694 5.19 18.35 -12.43
C PRO A 694 5.47 16.87 -12.13
N MET A 695 5.88 16.08 -13.12
CA MET A 695 6.22 14.67 -12.90
C MET A 695 7.50 14.50 -12.10
N VAL A 696 8.53 15.34 -12.33
CA VAL A 696 9.75 15.37 -11.49
C VAL A 696 9.40 15.65 -10.03
N GLN A 697 8.54 16.64 -9.77
CA GLN A 697 8.11 16.98 -8.42
C GLN A 697 7.28 15.86 -7.77
N PHE A 698 6.38 15.24 -8.54
CA PHE A 698 5.57 14.12 -8.05
C PHE A 698 6.44 12.92 -7.65
N THR A 699 7.35 12.47 -8.51
CA THR A 699 8.25 11.35 -8.19
C THR A 699 9.24 11.70 -7.10
N SER A 700 9.68 12.96 -7.01
CA SER A 700 10.48 13.45 -5.88
C SER A 700 9.72 13.29 -4.54
N LYS A 701 8.44 13.67 -4.49
CA LYS A 701 7.60 13.46 -3.30
C LYS A 701 7.42 11.98 -2.94
N LEU A 702 7.28 11.10 -3.94
CA LEU A 702 7.24 9.64 -3.70
C LEU A 702 8.53 9.14 -3.04
N ILE A 703 9.69 9.62 -3.51
CA ILE A 703 11.01 9.27 -2.94
C ILE A 703 11.15 9.82 -1.52
N ASP A 704 10.80 11.09 -1.29
CA ASP A 704 10.92 11.76 0.01
C ASP A 704 10.03 11.11 1.08
N SER A 705 8.91 10.51 0.68
CA SER A 705 8.01 9.78 1.59
C SER A 705 8.51 8.41 2.03
N ALA A 706 9.58 7.90 1.42
CA ALA A 706 10.12 6.57 1.71
C ALA A 706 11.23 6.64 2.79
N PRO A 707 11.29 5.68 3.73
CA PRO A 707 12.36 5.63 4.73
C PRO A 707 13.67 5.13 4.09
N LEU A 708 14.34 5.99 3.33
CA LEU A 708 15.56 5.65 2.59
C LEU A 708 16.75 5.29 3.49
N ASP A 709 16.64 5.42 4.81
CA ASP A 709 17.64 4.93 5.77
C ASP A 709 17.71 3.40 5.78
N ASP A 710 16.59 2.69 5.52
CA ASP A 710 16.60 1.24 5.28
C ASP A 710 17.19 0.94 3.90
N LEU A 711 18.27 0.15 3.89
CA LEU A 711 19.00 -0.21 2.68
C LEU A 711 18.12 -0.97 1.66
N ARG A 712 17.18 -1.80 2.10
CA ARG A 712 16.27 -2.55 1.21
C ARG A 712 15.30 -1.60 0.52
N VAL A 713 14.69 -0.70 1.29
CA VAL A 713 13.80 0.35 0.79
C VAL A 713 14.53 1.22 -0.22
N ARG A 714 15.74 1.67 0.13
CA ARG A 714 16.59 2.47 -0.76
C ARG A 714 16.87 1.77 -2.09
N LYS A 715 17.22 0.47 -2.06
CA LYS A 715 17.52 -0.32 -3.27
C LYS A 715 16.32 -0.41 -4.20
N ILE A 716 15.13 -0.65 -3.66
CA ILE A 716 13.88 -0.74 -4.44
C ILE A 716 13.54 0.64 -5.03
N MET A 717 13.54 1.67 -4.18
CA MET A 717 13.04 3.00 -4.52
C MET A 717 13.95 3.76 -5.51
N LEU A 718 15.26 3.56 -5.41
CA LEU A 718 16.27 4.24 -6.24
C LEU A 718 16.75 3.42 -7.45
N ARG A 719 16.19 2.22 -7.69
CA ARG A 719 16.54 1.37 -8.84
C ARG A 719 16.45 2.12 -10.18
N GLY A 720 15.45 2.99 -10.32
CA GLY A 720 15.26 3.82 -11.51
C GLY A 720 16.44 4.73 -11.85
N CYS A 721 17.21 5.17 -10.85
CA CYS A 721 18.37 6.06 -11.04
C CYS A 721 19.46 5.42 -11.90
N LEU A 722 19.52 4.08 -11.94
CA LEU A 722 20.44 3.32 -12.79
C LEU A 722 20.18 3.55 -14.29
N TYR A 723 18.97 3.94 -14.65
CA TYR A 723 18.50 4.07 -16.02
C TYR A 723 18.47 5.53 -16.52
N ASN A 724 18.89 6.51 -15.73
CA ASN A 724 18.82 7.90 -16.17
C ASN A 724 19.92 8.76 -15.55
N LYS A 725 20.94 9.11 -16.35
CA LYS A 725 22.04 9.99 -15.94
C LYS A 725 21.62 11.36 -15.37
N ASN A 726 20.42 11.84 -15.66
CA ASN A 726 19.91 13.13 -15.19
C ASN A 726 19.24 13.05 -13.81
N PHE A 727 19.18 11.87 -13.17
CA PHE A 727 18.48 11.69 -11.89
C PHE A 727 18.95 12.69 -10.80
N GLY A 728 20.24 13.05 -10.78
CA GLY A 728 20.79 13.99 -9.81
C GLY A 728 20.30 15.43 -10.00
N LEU A 729 19.90 15.80 -11.22
CA LEU A 729 19.25 17.09 -11.52
C LEU A 729 17.79 17.08 -11.06
N TYR A 730 17.12 15.93 -11.18
CA TYR A 730 15.72 15.76 -10.80
C TYR A 730 15.55 15.69 -9.29
N TYR A 731 16.48 15.00 -8.61
CA TYR A 731 16.39 14.70 -7.18
C TYR A 731 17.69 15.05 -6.43
N PRO A 732 18.09 16.35 -6.37
CA PRO A 732 19.33 16.77 -5.72
C PRO A 732 19.33 16.53 -4.20
N GLN A 733 18.18 16.19 -3.60
CA GLN A 733 18.09 15.79 -2.19
C GLN A 733 18.63 14.38 -1.91
N ILE A 734 18.78 13.53 -2.95
CA ILE A 734 19.35 12.20 -2.79
C ILE A 734 20.85 12.34 -2.53
N LYS A 735 21.25 12.17 -1.27
CA LYS A 735 22.65 12.19 -0.82
C LYS A 735 23.29 10.80 -0.77
N TYR A 736 22.56 9.80 -1.23
CA TYR A 736 22.99 8.42 -1.21
C TYR A 736 23.79 8.09 -2.45
N ASP A 737 24.81 7.27 -2.24
CA ASP A 737 25.60 6.71 -3.31
C ASP A 737 24.77 5.68 -4.09
N VAL A 738 24.42 6.02 -5.34
CA VAL A 738 23.64 5.18 -6.25
C VAL A 738 24.39 3.87 -6.56
N GLU A 739 25.71 3.85 -6.40
CA GLU A 739 26.52 2.63 -6.54
C GLU A 739 26.07 1.52 -5.58
N LYS A 740 25.62 1.88 -4.37
CA LYS A 740 25.11 0.89 -3.39
C LYS A 740 23.82 0.22 -3.85
N VAL A 741 23.09 0.82 -4.81
CA VAL A 741 21.91 0.20 -5.44
C VAL A 741 22.32 -0.94 -6.36
N LEU A 742 23.54 -0.92 -6.92
CA LEU A 742 24.09 -1.99 -7.76
C LEU A 742 24.62 -3.18 -6.95
N GLU A 743 24.75 -3.08 -5.63
CA GLU A 743 25.28 -4.14 -4.79
C GLU A 743 24.60 -5.52 -4.98
N PRO A 744 23.26 -5.63 -5.09
CA PRO A 744 22.59 -6.90 -5.37
C PRO A 744 22.90 -7.47 -6.76
N TYR A 745 23.45 -6.66 -7.67
CA TYR A 745 23.72 -7.00 -9.07
C TYR A 745 25.23 -7.12 -9.34
N LYS A 746 26.01 -7.45 -8.30
CA LYS A 746 27.46 -7.63 -8.37
C LYS A 746 27.89 -8.82 -9.20
N ASP A 747 27.04 -9.82 -9.46
CA ASP A 747 27.36 -10.90 -10.40
C ASP A 747 26.84 -10.57 -11.81
N SER A 748 27.45 -11.19 -12.82
CA SER A 748 27.10 -10.92 -14.23
C SER A 748 25.69 -11.36 -14.61
N ALA A 749 25.12 -12.39 -13.98
CA ALA A 749 23.78 -12.87 -14.30
C ALA A 749 22.71 -11.89 -13.81
N SER A 750 22.88 -11.34 -12.61
CA SER A 750 22.00 -10.30 -12.06
C SER A 750 22.08 -9.00 -12.88
N ALA A 751 23.26 -8.61 -13.37
CA ALA A 751 23.41 -7.47 -14.28
C ALA A 751 22.72 -7.70 -15.63
N VAL A 752 22.79 -8.93 -16.18
CA VAL A 752 22.05 -9.32 -17.38
C VAL A 752 20.54 -9.17 -17.17
N SER A 753 20.01 -9.62 -16.02
CA SER A 753 18.58 -9.48 -15.69
C SER A 753 18.11 -8.00 -15.66
N LEU A 754 18.94 -7.06 -15.19
CA LEU A 754 18.61 -5.63 -15.22
C LEU A 754 18.44 -5.09 -16.65
N ILE A 755 19.30 -5.53 -17.57
CA ILE A 755 19.23 -5.15 -18.97
C ILE A 755 18.00 -5.78 -19.62
N GLU A 756 17.75 -7.07 -19.40
CA GLU A 756 16.59 -7.76 -19.99
C GLU A 756 15.25 -7.16 -19.59
N ASN A 757 15.12 -6.78 -18.32
CA ASN A 757 13.92 -6.13 -17.80
C ASN A 757 13.65 -4.81 -18.52
N LEU A 758 14.69 -4.02 -18.81
CA LEU A 758 14.56 -2.75 -19.52
C LEU A 758 13.98 -2.92 -20.95
N PHE A 759 14.43 -3.94 -21.68
CA PHE A 759 14.00 -4.20 -23.06
C PHE A 759 12.68 -5.00 -23.16
N SER A 760 12.12 -5.45 -22.04
CA SER A 760 10.83 -6.17 -22.01
C SER A 760 9.62 -5.24 -21.89
N LEU A 761 9.84 -3.92 -21.80
CA LEU A 761 8.79 -2.93 -21.54
C LEU A 761 8.19 -2.34 -22.84
N GLY A 762 6.91 -1.96 -22.77
CA GLY A 762 6.18 -1.26 -23.85
C GLY A 762 6.55 0.22 -24.00
N ILE A 763 7.84 0.54 -24.06
CA ILE A 763 8.42 1.90 -24.00
C ILE A 763 9.08 2.26 -25.35
N PRO A 764 9.14 3.55 -25.74
CA PRO A 764 9.85 4.02 -26.92
C PRO A 764 11.31 3.56 -26.99
N SER A 765 11.72 3.08 -28.17
CA SER A 765 13.07 2.54 -28.43
C SER A 765 14.19 3.51 -28.05
N LEU A 766 14.02 4.81 -28.29
CA LEU A 766 15.01 5.83 -27.96
C LEU A 766 15.21 6.01 -26.45
N ALA A 767 14.13 5.97 -25.66
CA ALA A 767 14.21 6.03 -24.20
C ALA A 767 14.91 4.79 -23.62
N ILE A 768 14.58 3.61 -24.16
CA ILE A 768 15.27 2.36 -23.80
C ILE A 768 16.77 2.45 -24.10
N ALA A 769 17.15 2.94 -25.28
CA ALA A 769 18.56 3.05 -25.67
C ALA A 769 19.36 4.02 -24.79
N ASN A 770 18.79 5.18 -24.43
CA ASN A 770 19.43 6.13 -23.52
C ASN A 770 19.49 5.61 -22.08
N SER A 771 18.48 4.84 -21.66
CA SER A 771 18.47 4.16 -20.37
C SER A 771 19.55 3.09 -20.28
N PHE A 772 19.71 2.31 -21.35
CA PHE A 772 20.80 1.35 -21.49
C PHE A 772 22.17 2.05 -21.44
N ALA A 773 22.32 3.19 -22.12
CA ALA A 773 23.54 3.98 -22.08
C ALA A 773 23.90 4.44 -20.65
N SER A 774 22.91 4.88 -19.88
CA SER A 774 23.09 5.28 -18.48
C SER A 774 23.54 4.10 -17.61
N LEU A 775 22.87 2.94 -17.75
CA LEU A 775 23.23 1.72 -17.02
C LEU A 775 24.62 1.22 -17.40
N ALA A 776 24.96 1.22 -18.69
CA ALA A 776 26.25 0.76 -19.18
C ALA A 776 27.40 1.65 -18.70
N ALA A 777 27.21 2.97 -18.61
CA ALA A 777 28.18 3.88 -18.05
C ALA A 777 28.49 3.57 -16.57
N LEU A 778 27.46 3.20 -15.79
CA LEU A 778 27.65 2.74 -14.41
C LEU A 778 28.36 1.37 -14.37
N LEU A 779 27.98 0.41 -15.21
CA LEU A 779 28.71 -0.86 -15.28
C LEU A 779 30.18 -0.66 -15.65
N ASN A 780 30.49 0.34 -16.49
CA ASN A 780 31.85 0.64 -16.91
C ASN A 780 32.79 1.04 -15.75
N SER A 781 32.27 1.66 -14.68
CA SER A 781 33.07 2.06 -13.52
C SER A 781 33.27 0.93 -12.50
N TYR A 782 32.44 -0.11 -12.47
CA TYR A 782 32.51 -1.18 -11.45
C TYR A 782 32.90 -2.56 -11.96
N LYS A 783 32.83 -2.79 -13.27
CA LYS A 783 33.04 -4.12 -13.86
C LYS A 783 34.33 -4.20 -14.63
N SER A 784 35.02 -5.33 -14.47
CA SER A 784 36.20 -5.64 -15.30
C SER A 784 35.79 -5.78 -16.77
N ASN A 785 36.74 -5.55 -17.69
CA ASN A 785 36.49 -5.70 -19.13
C ASN A 785 35.97 -7.10 -19.50
N LYS A 786 36.46 -8.14 -18.82
CA LYS A 786 35.98 -9.52 -18.97
C LYS A 786 34.52 -9.68 -18.56
N GLU A 787 34.10 -9.11 -17.44
CA GLU A 787 32.70 -9.17 -17.01
C GLU A 787 31.79 -8.40 -17.96
N LYS A 788 32.19 -7.18 -18.36
CA LYS A 788 31.44 -6.36 -19.34
C LYS A 788 31.28 -7.10 -20.66
N TYR A 789 32.34 -7.74 -21.14
CA TYR A 789 32.32 -8.57 -22.34
C TYR A 789 31.30 -9.71 -22.22
N SER A 790 31.27 -10.42 -21.09
CA SER A 790 30.29 -11.49 -20.83
C SER A 790 28.85 -10.98 -20.72
N ILE A 791 28.63 -9.80 -20.10
CA ILE A 791 27.30 -9.22 -19.91
C ILE A 791 26.72 -8.76 -21.26
N PHE A 792 27.46 -7.94 -22.00
CA PHE A 792 27.01 -7.40 -23.29
C PHE A 792 27.00 -8.47 -24.40
N GLY A 793 27.89 -9.45 -24.32
CA GLY A 793 27.95 -10.60 -25.23
C GLY A 793 26.91 -11.69 -24.97
N SER A 794 26.11 -11.58 -23.92
CA SER A 794 25.06 -12.56 -23.59
C SER A 794 24.03 -12.70 -24.73
N GLU A 795 23.77 -13.95 -25.13
CA GLU A 795 22.73 -14.30 -26.11
C GLU A 795 21.35 -13.79 -25.67
N GLN A 796 21.06 -13.81 -24.37
CA GLN A 796 19.75 -13.39 -23.83
C GLN A 796 19.56 -11.88 -23.96
N VAL A 797 20.60 -11.10 -23.62
CA VAL A 797 20.63 -9.63 -23.80
C VAL A 797 20.43 -9.29 -25.27
N PHE A 798 21.19 -9.94 -26.16
CA PHE A 798 21.07 -9.77 -27.60
C PHE A 798 19.63 -9.99 -28.08
N ARG A 799 18.99 -11.10 -27.71
CA ARG A 799 17.60 -11.43 -28.11
C ARG A 799 16.62 -10.35 -27.70
N LYS A 800 16.72 -9.85 -26.45
CA LYS A 800 15.82 -8.81 -25.94
C LYS A 800 16.02 -7.49 -26.67
N ILE A 801 17.27 -7.08 -26.89
CA ILE A 801 17.63 -5.85 -27.61
C ILE A 801 17.11 -5.92 -29.06
N ILE A 802 17.45 -6.98 -29.80
CA ILE A 802 17.06 -7.09 -31.20
C ILE A 802 15.56 -7.23 -31.36
N LYS A 803 14.88 -8.04 -30.53
CA LYS A 803 13.42 -8.13 -30.59
C LYS A 803 12.78 -6.76 -30.45
N LYS A 804 13.19 -5.97 -29.46
CA LYS A 804 12.61 -4.65 -29.20
C LYS A 804 12.92 -3.64 -30.29
N LEU A 805 14.17 -3.59 -30.76
CA LEU A 805 14.60 -2.64 -31.78
C LEU A 805 14.11 -3.00 -33.19
N SER A 806 13.74 -4.26 -33.41
CA SER A 806 13.13 -4.73 -34.67
C SER A 806 11.65 -4.37 -34.79
N GLU A 807 10.96 -4.07 -33.68
CA GLU A 807 9.57 -3.58 -33.67
C GLU A 807 9.46 -2.15 -34.25
N SER A 808 10.52 -1.34 -34.15
CA SER A 808 10.56 0.03 -34.67
C SER A 808 11.26 0.07 -36.04
N THR A 809 10.50 -0.08 -37.13
CA THR A 809 11.03 -0.04 -38.50
C THR A 809 11.57 1.32 -38.94
N GLU A 810 11.36 2.37 -38.14
CA GLU A 810 11.67 3.77 -38.51
C GLU A 810 12.91 4.36 -37.80
N ASP A 811 13.44 3.75 -36.72
CA ASP A 811 14.34 4.47 -35.81
C ASP A 811 15.76 3.87 -35.70
N SER A 812 16.60 4.12 -36.72
CA SER A 812 18.01 3.70 -36.73
C SER A 812 18.87 4.34 -35.62
N ALA A 813 18.36 5.37 -34.94
CA ALA A 813 19.09 6.10 -33.90
C ALA A 813 19.23 5.28 -32.61
N ALA A 814 18.20 4.53 -32.23
CA ALA A 814 18.20 3.73 -31.00
C ALA A 814 19.24 2.60 -31.07
N ILE A 815 19.30 1.86 -32.18
CA ILE A 815 20.30 0.79 -32.37
C ILE A 815 21.72 1.35 -32.40
N LYS A 816 21.96 2.48 -33.10
CA LYS A 816 23.27 3.15 -33.10
C LYS A 816 23.70 3.58 -31.70
N THR A 817 22.77 4.10 -30.90
CA THR A 817 23.04 4.50 -29.51
C THR A 817 23.50 3.30 -28.67
N VAL A 818 22.82 2.14 -28.79
CA VAL A 818 23.21 0.91 -28.09
C VAL A 818 24.60 0.43 -28.53
N LEU A 819 24.86 0.38 -29.83
CA LEU A 819 26.15 -0.08 -30.37
C LEU A 819 27.31 0.84 -29.97
N ASN A 820 27.12 2.16 -30.08
CA ASN A 820 28.11 3.14 -29.62
C ASN A 820 28.39 3.01 -28.12
N THR A 821 27.35 2.78 -27.33
CA THR A 821 27.49 2.57 -25.88
C THR A 821 28.37 1.36 -25.58
N ILE A 822 28.10 0.20 -26.19
CA ILE A 822 28.89 -1.03 -25.99
C ILE A 822 30.35 -0.79 -26.38
N ARG A 823 30.58 -0.13 -27.53
CA ARG A 823 31.93 0.22 -28.00
C ARG A 823 32.66 1.13 -27.01
N SER A 824 31.99 2.12 -26.41
CA SER A 824 32.60 3.01 -25.42
C SER A 824 32.90 2.35 -24.06
N CYS A 825 32.22 1.24 -23.73
CA CYS A 825 32.35 0.56 -22.44
C CYS A 825 33.30 -0.66 -22.46
N THR A 826 33.88 -0.98 -23.62
CA THR A 826 34.73 -2.15 -23.84
C THR A 826 36.10 -1.74 -24.37
N ASP A 827 37.03 -2.68 -24.42
CA ASP A 827 38.37 -2.41 -24.93
C ASP A 827 38.33 -2.03 -26.41
N ALA A 828 39.19 -1.10 -26.81
CA ALA A 828 39.29 -0.69 -28.21
C ALA A 828 39.74 -1.84 -29.12
N THR A 829 40.61 -2.72 -28.61
CA THR A 829 41.17 -3.89 -29.32
C THR A 829 41.42 -5.05 -28.34
N GLY A 830 41.68 -6.25 -28.86
CA GLY A 830 41.99 -7.45 -28.05
C GLY A 830 40.78 -8.33 -27.74
N ASP A 831 40.95 -9.30 -26.83
CA ASP A 831 39.98 -10.37 -26.60
C ASP A 831 38.62 -9.89 -26.09
N TYR A 832 38.58 -8.75 -25.38
CA TYR A 832 37.38 -8.20 -24.74
C TYR A 832 36.81 -6.96 -25.45
N CYS A 833 37.11 -6.76 -26.74
CA CYS A 833 36.63 -5.62 -27.51
C CYS A 833 35.16 -5.76 -27.99
N ALA A 834 34.53 -4.64 -28.33
CA ALA A 834 33.18 -4.61 -28.88
C ALA A 834 33.03 -5.35 -30.22
N ASP A 835 34.06 -5.35 -31.06
CA ASP A 835 34.02 -6.05 -32.36
C ASP A 835 33.77 -7.55 -32.18
N ASN A 836 34.35 -8.16 -31.14
CA ASN A 836 34.10 -9.55 -30.80
C ASN A 836 32.66 -9.77 -30.28
N ILE A 837 32.08 -8.81 -29.55
CA ILE A 837 30.68 -8.86 -29.09
C ILE A 837 29.73 -8.80 -30.29
N PHE A 838 29.92 -7.83 -31.18
CA PHE A 838 29.08 -7.64 -32.37
C PHE A 838 29.19 -8.84 -33.33
N MET A 839 30.38 -9.44 -33.45
CA MET A 839 30.55 -10.69 -34.18
C MET A 839 29.82 -11.85 -33.50
N GLY A 840 29.88 -11.96 -32.17
CA GLY A 840 29.06 -12.90 -31.40
C GLY A 840 27.56 -12.73 -31.67
N TRP A 841 27.07 -11.50 -31.72
CA TRP A 841 25.69 -11.19 -32.06
C TRP A 841 25.34 -11.59 -33.51
N LEU A 842 26.23 -11.41 -34.49
CA LEU A 842 26.03 -11.92 -35.86
C LEU A 842 25.94 -13.46 -35.90
N PHE A 843 26.74 -14.14 -35.09
CA PHE A 843 26.62 -15.59 -34.91
C PHE A 843 25.25 -15.96 -34.34
N CYS A 844 24.78 -15.25 -33.31
CA CYS A 844 23.43 -15.44 -32.79
C CYS A 844 22.38 -15.28 -33.89
N ILE A 845 22.44 -14.22 -34.72
CA ILE A 845 21.51 -14.03 -35.86
C ILE A 845 21.48 -15.25 -36.78
N GLY A 846 22.65 -15.76 -37.18
CA GLY A 846 22.74 -16.93 -38.04
C GLY A 846 22.09 -18.18 -37.42
N SER A 847 22.19 -18.34 -36.09
CA SER A 847 21.60 -19.48 -35.38
C SER A 847 20.09 -19.36 -35.11
N LEU A 848 19.50 -18.17 -35.27
CA LEU A 848 18.09 -17.93 -34.98
C LEU A 848 17.19 -18.33 -36.16
N ASN A 849 16.07 -18.98 -35.87
CA ASN A 849 14.96 -19.19 -36.82
C ASN A 849 14.00 -17.99 -36.87
N GLU A 850 14.40 -16.83 -36.36
CA GLU A 850 13.56 -15.62 -36.28
C GLU A 850 13.88 -14.69 -37.46
N ASN A 851 12.85 -14.09 -38.08
CA ASN A 851 13.00 -13.12 -39.16
C ASN A 851 13.54 -11.79 -38.62
N ILE A 852 14.86 -11.66 -38.49
CA ILE A 852 15.51 -10.42 -38.09
C ILE A 852 15.53 -9.44 -39.29
N PRO A 853 15.09 -8.18 -39.12
CA PRO A 853 15.12 -7.19 -40.20
C PRO A 853 16.53 -7.00 -40.77
N VAL A 854 16.64 -6.99 -42.10
CA VAL A 854 17.91 -6.78 -42.83
C VAL A 854 18.63 -5.49 -42.40
N LEU A 855 17.87 -4.45 -42.04
CA LEU A 855 18.41 -3.18 -41.53
C LEU A 855 19.22 -3.35 -40.24
N VAL A 856 18.76 -4.19 -39.31
CA VAL A 856 19.42 -4.48 -38.03
C VAL A 856 20.70 -5.27 -38.26
N PHE A 857 20.61 -6.31 -39.10
CA PHE A 857 21.77 -7.10 -39.54
C PHE A 857 22.85 -6.21 -40.16
N LYS A 858 22.44 -5.34 -41.09
CA LYS A 858 23.36 -4.42 -41.77
C LYS A 858 24.01 -3.46 -40.78
N ALA A 859 23.24 -2.86 -39.86
CA ALA A 859 23.77 -1.96 -38.85
C ALA A 859 24.85 -2.63 -37.98
N LEU A 860 24.63 -3.88 -37.55
CA LEU A 860 25.63 -4.65 -36.79
C LEU A 860 26.89 -4.92 -37.62
N TYR A 861 26.72 -5.38 -38.86
CA TYR A 861 27.83 -5.66 -39.75
C TYR A 861 28.68 -4.42 -40.01
N ASP A 862 28.04 -3.27 -40.26
CA ASP A 862 28.72 -2.00 -40.53
C ASP A 862 29.58 -1.56 -39.34
N TYR A 863 29.17 -1.87 -38.10
CA TYR A 863 29.93 -1.56 -36.89
C TYR A 863 31.16 -2.44 -36.66
N ILE A 864 31.32 -3.59 -37.31
CA ILE A 864 32.44 -4.51 -37.03
C ILE A 864 33.72 -4.06 -37.75
N GLU A 865 34.79 -3.87 -37.00
CA GLU A 865 36.15 -3.71 -37.52
C GLU A 865 36.87 -5.06 -37.52
N TYR A 866 37.00 -5.67 -38.70
CA TYR A 866 37.55 -7.03 -38.83
C TYR A 866 38.99 -7.19 -38.34
N ILE A 867 39.74 -6.09 -38.21
CA ILE A 867 41.13 -6.08 -37.74
C ILE A 867 41.22 -6.42 -36.24
N ASN A 868 40.15 -6.14 -35.48
CA ASN A 868 40.13 -6.32 -34.03
C ASN A 868 39.55 -7.69 -33.61
N LEU A 869 39.12 -8.52 -34.56
CA LEU A 869 38.48 -9.79 -34.29
C LEU A 869 39.48 -10.84 -33.78
N THR A 870 39.11 -11.54 -32.72
CA THR A 870 39.94 -12.58 -32.08
C THR A 870 39.17 -13.90 -31.94
N GLU A 871 39.87 -15.01 -31.71
CA GLU A 871 39.20 -16.29 -31.46
C GLU A 871 38.33 -16.30 -30.20
N ASN A 872 38.49 -15.31 -29.31
CA ASN A 872 37.74 -15.20 -28.06
C ASN A 872 36.22 -15.07 -28.26
N VAL A 873 35.76 -14.75 -29.47
CA VAL A 873 34.32 -14.80 -29.84
C VAL A 873 33.70 -16.16 -29.51
N LYS A 874 34.46 -17.27 -29.52
CA LYS A 874 34.00 -18.62 -29.11
C LYS A 874 33.37 -18.64 -27.72
N VAL A 875 33.85 -17.80 -26.79
CA VAL A 875 33.37 -17.76 -25.40
C VAL A 875 31.93 -17.26 -25.30
N LEU A 876 31.46 -16.48 -26.27
CA LEU A 876 30.08 -15.98 -26.33
C LEU A 876 29.11 -16.99 -26.96
N LEU A 877 29.62 -18.08 -27.53
CA LEU A 877 28.83 -19.09 -28.25
C LEU A 877 28.59 -20.31 -27.38
N ARG A 878 27.44 -20.98 -27.59
CA ARG A 878 27.15 -22.24 -26.88
C ARG A 878 28.12 -23.33 -27.32
N SER A 879 28.81 -23.93 -26.34
CA SER A 879 29.70 -25.07 -26.55
C SER A 879 28.94 -26.22 -27.24
N GLY A 880 29.51 -26.77 -28.31
CA GLY A 880 28.91 -27.84 -29.11
C GLY A 880 28.07 -27.36 -30.32
N TYR A 881 27.74 -26.07 -30.40
CA TYR A 881 26.99 -25.49 -31.54
C TYR A 881 27.81 -24.53 -32.41
N ILE A 882 29.10 -24.33 -32.10
CA ILE A 882 29.96 -23.36 -32.78
C ILE A 882 30.02 -23.61 -34.29
N ASP A 883 30.27 -24.85 -34.72
CA ASP A 883 30.33 -25.23 -36.15
C ASP A 883 28.99 -24.96 -36.86
N PHE A 884 27.89 -25.41 -36.26
CA PHE A 884 26.55 -25.20 -36.80
C PHE A 884 26.22 -23.72 -36.97
N THR A 885 26.46 -22.93 -35.91
CA THR A 885 26.21 -21.49 -35.90
C THR A 885 27.08 -20.78 -36.93
N ALA A 886 28.37 -21.15 -37.04
CA ALA A 886 29.26 -20.57 -38.03
C ALA A 886 28.83 -20.86 -39.48
N LYS A 887 28.44 -22.11 -39.78
CA LYS A 887 27.90 -22.50 -41.09
C LYS A 887 26.65 -21.68 -41.44
N ARG A 888 25.73 -21.49 -40.49
CA ARG A 888 24.53 -20.69 -40.70
C ARG A 888 24.83 -19.20 -40.90
N THR A 889 25.77 -18.64 -40.15
CA THR A 889 26.20 -17.25 -40.34
C THR A 889 26.90 -17.05 -41.69
N VAL A 890 27.64 -18.05 -42.19
CA VAL A 890 28.18 -18.02 -43.56
C VAL A 890 27.05 -17.93 -44.59
N CYS A 891 25.99 -18.74 -44.47
CA CYS A 891 24.81 -18.63 -45.34
C CYS A 891 24.18 -17.24 -45.25
N LEU A 892 23.95 -16.73 -44.03
CA LEU A 892 23.38 -15.39 -43.80
C LEU A 892 24.18 -14.29 -44.51
N LEU A 893 25.52 -14.31 -44.42
CA LEU A 893 26.39 -13.34 -45.08
C LEU A 893 26.31 -13.45 -46.62
N LEU A 894 26.22 -14.66 -47.16
CA LEU A 894 26.10 -14.91 -48.60
C LEU A 894 24.75 -14.43 -49.14
N ASP A 895 23.66 -14.77 -48.45
CA ASP A 895 22.29 -14.45 -48.84
C ASP A 895 22.05 -12.92 -48.83
N ASN A 896 22.70 -12.20 -47.91
CA ASN A 896 22.56 -10.76 -47.76
C ASN A 896 23.71 -9.95 -48.40
N LYS A 897 24.55 -10.57 -49.24
CA LYS A 897 25.71 -9.91 -49.85
C LYS A 897 25.34 -8.63 -50.60
N SER A 898 24.26 -8.63 -51.36
CA SER A 898 23.80 -7.45 -52.11
C SER A 898 23.51 -6.25 -51.20
N GLU A 899 22.89 -6.50 -50.05
CA GLU A 899 22.55 -5.48 -49.05
C GLU A 899 23.79 -4.96 -48.32
N ILE A 900 24.72 -5.84 -47.96
CA ILE A 900 26.01 -5.47 -47.35
C ILE A 900 26.78 -4.49 -48.25
N MET A 901 26.72 -4.67 -49.57
CA MET A 901 27.48 -3.83 -50.52
C MET A 901 26.89 -2.42 -50.73
N LYS A 902 25.64 -2.17 -50.30
CA LYS A 902 25.01 -0.82 -50.39
C LYS A 902 25.64 0.18 -49.41
N GLY A 903 25.68 1.47 -49.76
CA GLY A 903 26.14 2.56 -48.86
C GLY A 903 27.21 3.46 -49.50
N ALA A 904 27.62 4.52 -48.81
CA ALA A 904 28.50 5.56 -49.36
C ALA A 904 30.01 5.24 -49.34
N GLU A 905 30.45 4.22 -48.60
CA GLU A 905 31.87 3.84 -48.55
C GLU A 905 32.37 3.25 -49.87
N ASP A 906 33.70 3.30 -50.07
CA ASP A 906 34.37 2.76 -51.25
C ASP A 906 34.12 1.26 -51.44
N LEU A 907 33.85 0.85 -52.69
CA LEU A 907 33.48 -0.53 -53.02
C LEU A 907 34.63 -1.51 -52.76
N SER A 908 35.88 -1.09 -52.96
CA SER A 908 37.04 -1.95 -52.70
C SER A 908 37.19 -2.23 -51.21
N PHE A 909 36.96 -1.23 -50.36
CA PHE A 909 36.99 -1.35 -48.91
C PHE A 909 35.91 -2.31 -48.39
N LYS A 910 34.65 -2.14 -48.81
CA LYS A 910 33.54 -3.04 -48.42
C LYS A 910 33.78 -4.48 -48.86
N THR A 911 34.29 -4.65 -50.09
CA THR A 911 34.63 -5.96 -50.63
C THR A 911 35.73 -6.61 -49.79
N GLY A 912 36.75 -5.84 -49.38
CA GLY A 912 37.81 -6.30 -48.48
C GLY A 912 37.26 -6.74 -47.11
N LYS A 913 36.46 -5.88 -46.45
CA LYS A 913 35.82 -6.19 -45.16
C LYS A 913 34.96 -7.45 -45.24
N TYR A 914 34.15 -7.59 -46.29
CA TYR A 914 33.30 -8.77 -46.51
C TYR A 914 34.09 -10.06 -46.58
N HIS A 915 35.15 -10.11 -47.40
CA HIS A 915 35.97 -11.32 -47.52
C HIS A 915 36.71 -11.67 -46.22
N LYS A 916 37.14 -10.65 -45.46
CA LYS A 916 37.83 -10.85 -44.18
C LYS A 916 36.90 -11.39 -43.10
N ILE A 917 35.70 -10.80 -42.94
CA ILE A 917 34.69 -11.30 -42.02
C ILE A 917 34.25 -12.70 -42.43
N LEU A 918 33.96 -12.95 -43.71
CA LEU A 918 33.59 -14.28 -44.21
C LEU A 918 34.66 -15.34 -43.93
N ARG A 919 35.95 -15.00 -44.14
CA ARG A 919 37.08 -15.88 -43.84
C ARG A 919 37.17 -16.15 -42.34
N PHE A 920 37.02 -15.13 -41.51
CA PHE A 920 37.02 -15.26 -40.06
C PHE A 920 35.90 -16.20 -39.61
N THR A 921 34.66 -16.00 -40.07
CA THR A 921 33.51 -16.90 -39.78
C THR A 921 33.80 -18.35 -40.17
N ARG A 922 34.39 -18.58 -41.34
CA ARG A 922 34.74 -19.94 -41.83
C ARG A 922 35.79 -20.63 -40.97
N SER A 923 36.64 -19.90 -40.25
CA SER A 923 37.65 -20.52 -39.36
C SER A 923 37.04 -21.25 -38.16
N PHE A 924 35.76 -20.99 -37.84
CA PHE A 924 35.01 -21.70 -36.80
C PHE A 924 34.19 -22.88 -37.32
N CYS A 925 34.14 -23.09 -38.65
CA CYS A 925 33.58 -24.30 -39.22
C CYS A 925 34.61 -25.43 -39.06
N LEU A 926 34.17 -26.58 -38.55
CA LEU A 926 34.96 -27.79 -38.64
C LEU A 926 35.16 -28.09 -40.13
N THR A 927 36.41 -28.22 -40.55
CA THR A 927 36.72 -28.85 -41.83
C THR A 927 36.06 -30.22 -41.81
N GLU A 928 35.21 -30.49 -42.80
CA GLU A 928 34.81 -31.87 -43.07
C GLU A 928 36.09 -32.71 -43.07
N CYS A 929 36.17 -33.69 -42.16
CA CYS A 929 37.19 -34.73 -42.31
C CYS A 929 36.99 -35.32 -43.72
N PRO A 930 38.10 -35.58 -44.44
CA PRO A 930 38.13 -35.75 -45.90
C PRO A 930 37.13 -36.78 -46.44
#